data_AF-A0A663E0G4-F1
#
_entry.id   AF-A0A663E0G4-F1
#
_cell.length_a   1.000
_cell.length_b   1.000
_cell.length_c   1.000
_cell.angle_alpha   90.00
_cell.angle_beta   90.00
_cell.angle_gamma   90.00
#
_symmetry.space_group_name_H-M   'P 1'
#
loop_
_entity.id
_entity.type
_entity.pdbx_description
1 polymer ?
#
loop_
_entity_poly.entity_id
_entity_poly.type
_entity_poly.pdbx_seq_one_letter_code
_entity_poly.pdbx_strand_id
1 'polypeptide(L)'
;MAAEEMDGLAMSRPHYGSVLDNERLTAEEMDERRRQNVAYEYLCHLEEAKRWMEACLNEELPPTTELEEGLRNGVYLAKLGNFFSPKVVSVKKIYDREQTRYKATGLHFRHTDNVIQWLNAMAEIGLPKIFYPETTDIYDRKNMPRCIYCIHALSLYLFKLGLAPQIQDLYGKVDFTEEEISNMRLELEKYGIQMPAFSKIGGILANELSVDEAALHAAVIAINEAIDHQVPSDTLMAMKNPNAMLINLDDQLESTYQDTLYRAKQDKMENAKNRIASENSERERDVYEELLTQAEIQGNINKVNTHAAISKIDLALERGDTLALYEALATPALGLRGLLRENCDWYFKQFLSDRQQKQEAGLTGPLQKEELQLGVDAANRAAQQYQQRLAAVARINSAIRMGDAEKTVAEMMNPEAQLPEVYAFAADLYQRELATLQQQSPEGNLTHPELSVAVEMLSSVALINRALDSGDVNTVWKQLSSPVTGLTNIEDENSQRYVDDLMKLKAQTRAEGNEFITWNDIQSCVDRVNIVVHEEHERILAIGLINEALDEGDTKKTIQALQIPAAKLEGVAPKVAQHYQDTLLRAKREKAQDTQDETAVLWLDEIQDGIHRANKDTEESERFSLGILAINEAVDHGDVSQTLSSLRSQDVGLYGVTPECAETYQRELSEVKRRKMAAGGNGSEWVKHWVRGGYHYYHNLRTKEGGWDEPAEFVQNDTQLSREEIQSTISGVTAAYNREQLWLANENLITKLQACCRGYLVRQEFNSRMNFLKKQVPAITCIQSQWRGYKQRKAYQIRLDYLRAQKDQVVKIQSMTRMYQARKRYRDRLQYFRNHINDVIKIQAFIRANKAREDYKTLINAENPPMAVVRKFVHLLDQSDQDFQEELELMKLREEVVTLIRSNQQLENDLNLMDIKIGLLVKNKITLQDVVSHSKKLTKKNKEQLSDMMMLNKQRGGLKALSKEKREKLEAYQHLFYLLQTNPTYLAKLIFQMPQNKSTKFMDSVIFTLYNYASNQREEYLLLRLFQTALQEEIKSKVDQIHEIVTGNPTVIKMVVSFNRGARGQNALRQILAPVVKEIIDDKSLNIKTDPVDIYKSWVNQMESQTGEASKLPYDVTPEQALNHEEVRTRLDASIRNMRTVTDKFLSAIVSSVDKIPYGMRFIAKVLKDSLHEKFPDAGEDELLKFCAFPF
;
A
#
# COMPACT_ATOMS: atom_id res chain seq x y z
N MET A 1 28.68 -18.05 38.52
CA MET A 1 27.67 -16.97 38.60
C MET A 1 26.36 -17.69 38.33
N ALA A 2 25.59 -18.01 39.38
CA ALA A 2 24.58 -17.14 40.00
C ALA A 2 23.38 -16.98 39.04
N ALA A 3 22.20 -17.57 39.26
CA ALA A 3 21.28 -17.51 40.43
C ALA A 3 20.66 -16.10 40.61
N GLU A 4 19.46 -15.95 41.17
CA GLU A 4 18.42 -16.92 41.61
C GLU A 4 17.25 -16.97 40.56
N GLU A 5 15.97 -17.38 40.72
CA GLU A 5 15.13 -17.95 41.80
C GLU A 5 13.85 -18.63 41.18
N MET A 6 13.14 -19.55 41.86
CA MET A 6 11.71 -19.85 41.58
C MET A 6 11.01 -20.60 42.75
N ASP A 7 10.19 -19.90 43.53
CA ASP A 7 9.10 -20.44 44.34
C ASP A 7 7.78 -20.51 43.51
N GLY A 8 6.77 -21.31 43.83
CA GLY A 8 6.63 -22.21 44.98
C GLY A 8 5.15 -22.39 45.38
N LEU A 9 4.46 -23.36 44.77
CA LEU A 9 3.07 -23.72 45.13
C LEU A 9 2.86 -25.23 45.10
N ALA A 10 2.91 -25.85 46.28
CA ALA A 10 2.54 -27.26 46.44
C ALA A 10 1.02 -27.39 46.54
N MET A 11 0.39 -28.14 45.62
CA MET A 11 -0.99 -28.60 45.78
C MET A 11 -1.00 -29.99 46.44
N SER A 12 -1.81 -30.15 47.47
CA SER A 12 -1.92 -31.39 48.24
C SER A 12 -2.44 -32.55 47.36
N ARG A 13 -1.80 -33.71 47.48
CA ARG A 13 -2.38 -34.98 47.01
C ARG A 13 -3.65 -35.28 47.83
N PRO A 14 -4.80 -35.58 47.21
CA PRO A 14 -5.86 -36.32 47.87
C PRO A 14 -5.32 -37.69 48.30
N HIS A 15 -5.55 -38.06 49.56
CA HIS A 15 -5.13 -39.36 50.09
C HIS A 15 -6.27 -40.36 49.85
N TYR A 16 -6.16 -41.21 48.83
CA TYR A 16 -7.10 -42.34 48.69
C TYR A 16 -7.00 -43.21 49.94
N GLY A 17 -8.14 -43.36 50.63
CA GLY A 17 -8.20 -43.95 51.96
C GLY A 17 -7.77 -45.41 51.99
N SER A 18 -7.12 -45.80 53.09
CA SER A 18 -6.80 -47.20 53.39
C SER A 18 -8.08 -48.04 53.53
N VAL A 19 -7.95 -49.35 53.33
CA VAL A 19 -9.07 -50.32 53.40
C VAL A 19 -9.44 -50.60 54.86
N LEU A 20 -9.95 -49.59 55.56
CA LEU A 20 -10.38 -49.65 56.97
C LEU A 20 -11.59 -48.74 57.27
N ASP A 21 -12.72 -48.96 56.59
CA ASP A 21 -14.02 -48.60 57.16
C ASP A 21 -15.10 -49.63 56.78
N ASN A 22 -15.71 -50.23 57.81
CA ASN A 22 -16.70 -51.31 57.69
C ASN A 22 -18.13 -50.78 57.85
N GLU A 23 -18.49 -49.75 57.09
CA GLU A 23 -19.89 -49.36 56.96
C GLU A 23 -20.63 -50.38 56.08
N ARG A 24 -21.86 -50.75 56.49
CA ARG A 24 -22.70 -51.70 55.75
C ARG A 24 -23.35 -51.02 54.56
N LEU A 25 -22.59 -50.87 53.48
CA LEU A 25 -23.10 -50.60 52.13
C LEU A 25 -24.28 -51.54 51.84
N THR A 26 -25.35 -50.99 51.26
CA THR A 26 -26.50 -51.77 50.80
C THR A 26 -26.10 -52.68 49.64
N ALA A 27 -26.96 -53.68 49.35
CA ALA A 27 -26.71 -54.60 48.23
C ALA A 27 -26.64 -53.88 46.87
N GLU A 28 -27.37 -52.77 46.72
CA GLU A 28 -27.35 -51.95 45.50
C GLU A 28 -26.07 -51.10 45.42
N GLU A 29 -25.64 -50.44 46.51
CA GLU A 29 -24.39 -49.67 46.55
C GLU A 29 -23.14 -50.55 46.37
N MET A 30 -23.14 -51.77 46.92
CA MET A 30 -22.08 -52.75 46.69
C MET A 30 -21.95 -53.15 45.22
N ASP A 31 -23.08 -53.34 44.53
CA ASP A 31 -23.10 -53.76 43.13
C ASP A 31 -22.81 -52.59 42.17
N GLU A 32 -23.28 -51.39 42.51
CA GLU A 32 -22.95 -50.13 41.81
C GLU A 32 -21.44 -49.85 41.86
N ARG A 33 -20.83 -49.93 43.05
CA ARG A 33 -19.38 -49.75 43.26
C ARG A 33 -18.56 -50.86 42.58
N ARG A 34 -19.11 -52.08 42.52
CA ARG A 34 -18.53 -53.19 41.75
C ARG A 34 -18.56 -52.92 40.24
N ARG A 35 -19.67 -52.38 39.70
CA ARG A 35 -19.79 -52.01 38.29
C ARG A 35 -18.90 -50.82 37.91
N GLN A 36 -18.70 -49.85 38.81
CA GLN A 36 -17.69 -48.78 38.63
C GLN A 36 -16.27 -49.35 38.53
N ASN A 37 -15.88 -50.29 39.41
CA ASN A 37 -14.57 -50.92 39.35
C ASN A 37 -14.32 -51.66 38.02
N VAL A 38 -15.33 -52.34 37.47
CA VAL A 38 -15.22 -53.04 36.17
C VAL A 38 -15.05 -52.06 35.00
N ALA A 39 -15.73 -50.91 35.04
CA ALA A 39 -15.54 -49.86 34.04
C ALA A 39 -14.14 -49.22 34.13
N TYR A 40 -13.61 -49.00 35.34
CA TYR A 40 -12.25 -48.54 35.57
C TYR A 40 -11.19 -49.56 35.09
N GLU A 41 -11.35 -50.85 35.42
CA GLU A 41 -10.48 -51.94 34.96
C GLU A 41 -10.39 -51.99 33.42
N TYR A 42 -11.52 -51.81 32.72
CA TYR A 42 -11.53 -51.77 31.27
C TYR A 42 -10.89 -50.50 30.67
N LEU A 43 -11.06 -49.33 31.31
CA LEU A 43 -10.38 -48.10 30.91
C LEU A 43 -8.84 -48.20 31.06
N CYS A 44 -8.35 -48.86 32.13
CA CYS A 44 -6.93 -49.21 32.24
C CYS A 44 -6.48 -50.07 31.06
N HIS A 45 -7.18 -51.17 30.75
CA HIS A 45 -6.80 -52.06 29.65
C HIS A 45 -6.86 -51.42 28.25
N LEU A 46 -7.72 -50.41 28.05
CA LEU A 46 -7.71 -49.56 26.85
C LEU A 46 -6.46 -48.69 26.77
N GLU A 47 -6.05 -48.03 27.86
CA GLU A 47 -4.86 -47.18 27.91
C GLU A 47 -3.56 -47.98 27.75
N GLU A 48 -3.50 -49.17 28.33
CA GLU A 48 -2.40 -50.12 28.17
C GLU A 48 -2.25 -50.55 26.70
N ALA A 49 -3.36 -50.90 26.06
CA ALA A 49 -3.39 -51.26 24.64
C ALA A 49 -3.00 -50.08 23.74
N LYS A 50 -3.46 -48.85 24.07
CA LYS A 50 -3.08 -47.62 23.38
C LYS A 50 -1.56 -47.42 23.38
N ARG A 51 -0.95 -47.29 24.57
CA ARG A 51 0.48 -46.97 24.70
C ARG A 51 1.36 -48.05 24.07
N TRP A 52 0.95 -49.32 24.15
CA TRP A 52 1.66 -50.41 23.48
C TRP A 52 1.57 -50.31 21.95
N MET A 53 0.40 -49.97 21.39
CA MET A 53 0.26 -49.73 19.95
C MET A 53 1.03 -48.49 19.49
N GLU A 54 1.02 -47.40 20.24
CA GLU A 54 1.83 -46.19 19.96
C GLU A 54 3.33 -46.52 19.94
N ALA A 55 3.82 -47.30 20.90
CA ALA A 55 5.20 -47.77 20.95
C ALA A 55 5.59 -48.72 19.79
N CYS A 56 4.64 -49.48 19.23
CA CYS A 56 4.87 -50.35 18.07
C CYS A 56 4.77 -49.59 16.73
N LEU A 57 3.94 -48.54 16.65
CA LEU A 57 3.67 -47.82 15.40
C LEU A 57 4.47 -46.53 15.23
N ASN A 58 4.98 -45.96 16.34
CA ASN A 58 5.63 -44.65 16.38
C ASN A 58 4.73 -43.53 15.78
N GLU A 59 3.44 -43.59 16.10
CA GLU A 59 2.36 -42.70 15.66
C GLU A 59 1.38 -42.54 16.83
N GLU A 60 0.91 -41.32 17.10
CA GLU A 60 -0.06 -41.04 18.17
C GLU A 60 -1.44 -41.65 17.86
N LEU A 61 -2.07 -42.24 18.87
CA LEU A 61 -3.42 -42.81 18.79
C LEU A 61 -4.46 -41.90 19.50
N PRO A 62 -5.76 -42.07 19.20
CA PRO A 62 -6.83 -41.30 19.82
C PRO A 62 -6.83 -41.33 21.37
N PRO A 63 -7.52 -40.40 22.05
CA PRO A 63 -7.79 -40.49 23.49
C PRO A 63 -8.38 -41.85 23.88
N THR A 64 -8.14 -42.30 25.11
CA THR A 64 -8.56 -43.62 25.63
C THR A 64 -10.07 -43.85 25.48
N THR A 65 -10.85 -42.78 25.62
CA THR A 65 -12.31 -42.70 25.44
C THR A 65 -12.77 -42.81 23.99
N GLU A 66 -11.96 -42.39 23.02
CA GLU A 66 -12.25 -42.45 21.58
C GLU A 66 -11.56 -43.64 20.88
N LEU A 67 -10.64 -44.33 21.57
CA LEU A 67 -9.81 -45.41 21.03
C LEU A 67 -10.64 -46.51 20.37
N GLU A 68 -11.76 -46.90 21.00
CA GLU A 68 -12.66 -47.89 20.42
C GLU A 68 -13.16 -47.47 19.04
N GLU A 69 -13.70 -46.26 18.91
CA GLU A 69 -14.22 -45.73 17.64
C GLU A 69 -13.09 -45.55 16.61
N GLY A 70 -11.90 -45.12 17.05
CA GLY A 70 -10.70 -45.02 16.22
C GLY A 70 -10.20 -46.35 15.64
N LEU A 71 -10.39 -47.46 16.35
CA LEU A 71 -9.99 -48.81 15.89
C LEU A 71 -10.98 -49.43 14.88
N ARG A 72 -12.24 -48.98 14.81
CA ARG A 72 -13.30 -49.58 13.96
C ARG A 72 -12.99 -49.54 12.46
N ASN A 73 -12.24 -48.54 12.00
CA ASN A 73 -11.82 -48.42 10.60
C ASN A 73 -10.70 -49.41 10.22
N GLY A 74 -10.17 -50.16 11.20
CA GLY A 74 -9.13 -51.16 11.04
C GLY A 74 -7.76 -50.62 10.61
N VAL A 75 -7.58 -49.31 10.39
CA VAL A 75 -6.35 -48.73 9.83
C VAL A 75 -5.18 -48.96 10.79
N TYR A 76 -5.34 -48.65 12.07
CA TYR A 76 -4.33 -48.93 13.10
C TYR A 76 -4.05 -50.43 13.27
N LEU A 77 -5.08 -51.28 13.18
CA LEU A 77 -4.94 -52.74 13.23
C LEU A 77 -4.14 -53.26 12.01
N ALA A 78 -4.37 -52.74 10.82
CA ALA A 78 -3.60 -53.09 9.62
C ALA A 78 -2.16 -52.52 9.66
N LYS A 79 -1.95 -51.31 10.21
CA LYS A 79 -0.61 -50.79 10.50
C LYS A 79 0.15 -51.72 11.46
N LEU A 80 -0.52 -52.22 12.51
CA LEU A 80 0.04 -53.19 13.46
C LEU A 80 0.32 -54.55 12.79
N GLY A 81 -0.60 -55.05 11.95
CA GLY A 81 -0.39 -56.25 11.13
C GLY A 81 0.82 -56.14 10.18
N ASN A 82 1.07 -54.95 9.63
CA ASN A 82 2.26 -54.65 8.83
C ASN A 82 3.54 -54.54 9.69
N PHE A 83 3.46 -54.11 10.95
CA PHE A 83 4.60 -54.04 11.87
C PHE A 83 5.20 -55.43 12.14
N PHE A 84 4.37 -56.42 12.52
CA PHE A 84 4.86 -57.77 12.84
C PHE A 84 4.81 -58.76 11.65
N SER A 85 3.97 -58.53 10.63
CA SER A 85 3.91 -59.37 9.41
C SER A 85 3.82 -58.54 8.10
N PRO A 86 4.90 -57.80 7.74
CA PRO A 86 4.96 -57.01 6.51
C PRO A 86 4.94 -57.84 5.21
N LYS A 87 5.03 -59.18 5.31
CA LYS A 87 4.85 -60.11 4.18
C LYS A 87 3.38 -60.28 3.80
N VAL A 88 2.48 -60.27 4.79
CA VAL A 88 1.03 -60.49 4.61
C VAL A 88 0.32 -59.16 4.40
N VAL A 89 0.58 -58.19 5.28
CA VAL A 89 0.00 -56.84 5.18
C VAL A 89 1.02 -55.91 4.55
N SER A 90 0.62 -55.24 3.47
CA SER A 90 1.45 -54.26 2.78
C SER A 90 0.87 -52.87 2.99
N VAL A 91 1.71 -51.90 3.36
CA VAL A 91 1.34 -50.47 3.50
C VAL A 91 0.53 -49.95 2.30
N LYS A 92 0.79 -50.43 1.07
CA LYS A 92 0.07 -50.03 -0.16
C LYS A 92 -1.33 -50.65 -0.31
N LYS A 93 -1.71 -51.61 0.53
CA LYS A 93 -3.02 -52.29 0.56
C LYS A 93 -3.92 -51.85 1.73
N ILE A 94 -3.42 -51.00 2.63
CA ILE A 94 -4.22 -50.40 3.70
C ILE A 94 -5.14 -49.34 3.07
N TYR A 95 -6.46 -49.53 3.18
CA TYR A 95 -7.45 -48.61 2.66
C TYR A 95 -7.64 -47.43 3.63
N ASP A 96 -7.60 -46.20 3.08
CA ASP A 96 -7.61 -44.92 3.82
C ASP A 96 -6.55 -44.85 4.95
N ARG A 97 -5.29 -45.19 4.62
CA ARG A 97 -4.12 -45.19 5.54
C ARG A 97 -4.00 -43.93 6.40
N GLU A 98 -4.33 -42.77 5.84
CA GLU A 98 -4.23 -41.45 6.51
C GLU A 98 -5.55 -41.01 7.17
N GLN A 99 -6.55 -41.89 7.20
CA GLN A 99 -7.90 -41.70 7.79
C GLN A 99 -8.66 -40.47 7.25
N THR A 100 -8.28 -39.97 6.07
CA THR A 100 -8.85 -38.77 5.44
C THR A 100 -10.32 -38.93 5.08
N ARG A 101 -10.71 -40.12 4.61
CA ARG A 101 -12.09 -40.43 4.23
C ARG A 101 -12.93 -40.79 5.45
N TYR A 102 -12.34 -41.46 6.44
CA TYR A 102 -12.94 -41.71 7.73
C TYR A 102 -13.32 -40.40 8.44
N LYS A 103 -12.38 -39.45 8.56
CA LYS A 103 -12.62 -38.12 9.16
C LYS A 103 -13.62 -37.27 8.37
N ALA A 104 -13.75 -37.46 7.06
CA ALA A 104 -14.67 -36.69 6.21
C ALA A 104 -16.07 -37.31 6.02
N THR A 105 -16.21 -38.64 6.15
CA THR A 105 -17.46 -39.37 5.78
C THR A 105 -17.81 -40.56 6.68
N GLY A 106 -17.05 -40.84 7.74
CA GLY A 106 -17.29 -41.95 8.66
C GLY A 106 -16.88 -43.33 8.09
N LEU A 107 -17.43 -44.40 8.68
CA LEU A 107 -17.12 -45.77 8.25
C LEU A 107 -17.66 -46.07 6.84
N HIS A 108 -16.74 -46.29 5.91
CA HIS A 108 -17.00 -46.89 4.61
C HIS A 108 -16.76 -48.40 4.66
N PHE A 109 -17.64 -49.21 4.06
CA PHE A 109 -17.59 -50.69 4.11
C PHE A 109 -16.18 -51.27 3.91
N ARG A 110 -15.45 -50.77 2.90
CA ARG A 110 -14.08 -51.20 2.57
C ARG A 110 -13.04 -51.09 3.70
N HIS A 111 -13.34 -50.43 4.83
CA HIS A 111 -12.52 -50.53 6.04
C HIS A 111 -12.44 -51.97 6.60
N THR A 112 -13.39 -52.86 6.30
CA THR A 112 -13.30 -54.29 6.64
C THR A 112 -12.05 -54.95 6.06
N ASP A 113 -11.56 -54.51 4.89
CA ASP A 113 -10.34 -55.03 4.26
C ASP A 113 -9.10 -54.81 5.15
N ASN A 114 -9.10 -53.78 6.00
CA ASN A 114 -8.03 -53.50 6.95
C ASN A 114 -8.06 -54.47 8.14
N VAL A 115 -9.25 -54.69 8.72
CA VAL A 115 -9.47 -55.65 9.83
C VAL A 115 -9.12 -57.08 9.38
N ILE A 116 -9.54 -57.47 8.17
CA ILE A 116 -9.23 -58.79 7.58
C ILE A 116 -7.72 -58.96 7.35
N GLN A 117 -7.01 -57.89 6.92
CA GLN A 117 -5.55 -57.93 6.80
C GLN A 117 -4.85 -58.16 8.15
N TRP A 118 -5.33 -57.56 9.24
CA TRP A 118 -4.81 -57.80 10.60
C TRP A 118 -5.09 -59.23 11.11
N LEU A 119 -6.32 -59.74 10.91
CA LEU A 119 -6.66 -61.13 11.26
C LEU A 119 -5.78 -62.15 10.50
N ASN A 120 -5.50 -61.89 9.21
CA ASN A 120 -4.59 -62.71 8.41
C ASN A 120 -3.13 -62.62 8.90
N ALA A 121 -2.69 -61.44 9.37
CA ALA A 121 -1.37 -61.29 9.97
C ALA A 121 -1.22 -62.14 11.24
N MET A 122 -2.23 -62.13 12.12
CA MET A 122 -2.24 -62.94 13.35
C MET A 122 -2.27 -64.44 13.08
N ALA A 123 -2.90 -64.86 11.97
CA ALA A 123 -2.90 -66.25 11.51
C ALA A 123 -1.52 -66.70 11.01
N GLU A 124 -0.78 -65.84 10.30
CA GLU A 124 0.58 -66.14 9.80
C GLU A 124 1.59 -66.32 10.93
N ILE A 125 1.50 -65.52 12.01
CA ILE A 125 2.36 -65.69 13.19
C ILE A 125 1.93 -66.85 14.11
N GLY A 126 0.77 -67.47 13.86
CA GLY A 126 0.30 -68.63 14.65
C GLY A 126 -0.38 -68.30 15.98
N LEU A 127 -0.91 -67.08 16.18
CA LEU A 127 -1.68 -66.76 17.39
C LEU A 127 -2.94 -67.66 17.46
N PRO A 128 -3.26 -68.30 18.61
CA PRO A 128 -4.43 -69.18 18.72
C PRO A 128 -5.76 -68.49 18.44
N LYS A 129 -6.63 -69.14 17.66
CA LYS A 129 -7.92 -68.58 17.20
C LYS A 129 -8.92 -68.26 18.31
N ILE A 130 -8.73 -68.81 19.52
CA ILE A 130 -9.56 -68.49 20.69
C ILE A 130 -9.54 -67.00 21.04
N PHE A 131 -8.44 -66.29 20.76
CA PHE A 131 -8.30 -64.87 21.04
C PHE A 131 -8.97 -63.96 19.99
N TYR A 132 -9.30 -64.47 18.81
CA TYR A 132 -9.64 -63.62 17.67
C TYR A 132 -11.04 -63.01 17.82
N PRO A 133 -11.22 -61.70 17.53
CA PRO A 133 -12.53 -61.09 17.33
C PRO A 133 -13.06 -61.39 15.93
N GLU A 134 -14.37 -61.28 15.75
CA GLU A 134 -15.00 -61.30 14.43
C GLU A 134 -14.94 -59.90 13.79
N THR A 135 -14.95 -59.82 12.45
CA THR A 135 -14.92 -58.51 11.75
C THR A 135 -16.10 -57.62 12.16
N THR A 136 -17.24 -58.21 12.51
CA THR A 136 -18.43 -57.53 13.04
C THR A 136 -18.29 -57.06 14.49
N ASP A 137 -17.44 -57.69 15.32
CA ASP A 137 -17.19 -57.24 16.69
C ASP A 137 -16.59 -55.82 16.68
N ILE A 138 -15.71 -55.57 15.70
CA ILE A 138 -14.98 -54.32 15.47
C ILE A 138 -15.78 -53.34 14.60
N TYR A 139 -16.16 -53.74 13.39
CA TYR A 139 -16.76 -52.81 12.42
C TYR A 139 -18.12 -52.26 12.90
N ASP A 140 -18.99 -53.11 13.45
CA ASP A 140 -20.29 -52.70 13.99
C ASP A 140 -20.21 -52.22 15.46
N ARG A 141 -19.01 -52.21 16.09
CA ARG A 141 -18.80 -52.00 17.54
C ARG A 141 -19.67 -52.90 18.43
N LYS A 142 -19.84 -54.18 18.04
CA LYS A 142 -20.66 -55.16 18.77
C LYS A 142 -19.97 -55.77 19.99
N ASN A 143 -18.65 -55.95 19.95
CA ASN A 143 -17.88 -56.53 21.05
C ASN A 143 -16.43 -56.05 21.00
N MET A 144 -16.25 -54.74 21.21
CA MET A 144 -14.93 -54.13 21.23
C MET A 144 -14.01 -54.67 22.35
N PRO A 145 -14.50 -55.04 23.56
CA PRO A 145 -13.66 -55.68 24.58
C PRO A 145 -12.93 -56.94 24.10
N ARG A 146 -13.52 -57.71 23.17
CA ARG A 146 -12.86 -58.87 22.54
C ARG A 146 -11.70 -58.46 21.62
N CYS A 147 -11.79 -57.30 20.96
CA CYS A 147 -10.66 -56.75 20.20
C CYS A 147 -9.51 -56.32 21.11
N ILE A 148 -9.80 -55.66 22.24
CA ILE A 148 -8.80 -55.25 23.23
C ILE A 148 -8.14 -56.48 23.87
N TYR A 149 -8.93 -57.49 24.24
CA TYR A 149 -8.42 -58.79 24.72
C TYR A 149 -7.48 -59.47 23.72
N CYS A 150 -7.80 -59.40 22.41
CA CYS A 150 -6.94 -59.91 21.35
C CYS A 150 -5.62 -59.12 21.21
N ILE A 151 -5.64 -57.80 21.40
CA ILE A 151 -4.44 -56.94 21.39
C ILE A 151 -3.52 -57.28 22.58
N HIS A 152 -4.08 -57.50 23.77
CA HIS A 152 -3.33 -57.94 24.95
C HIS A 152 -2.68 -59.32 24.75
N ALA A 153 -3.42 -60.29 24.18
CA ALA A 153 -2.86 -61.59 23.83
C ALA A 153 -1.78 -61.53 22.74
N LEU A 154 -1.98 -60.69 21.72
CA LEU A 154 -1.02 -60.43 20.67
C LEU A 154 0.28 -59.80 21.22
N SER A 155 0.17 -58.86 22.15
CA SER A 155 1.34 -58.23 22.79
C SER A 155 2.21 -59.25 23.54
N LEU A 156 1.60 -60.04 24.42
CA LEU A 156 2.29 -61.10 25.16
C LEU A 156 2.95 -62.13 24.23
N TYR A 157 2.30 -62.45 23.11
CA TYR A 157 2.83 -63.37 22.10
C TYR A 157 4.01 -62.78 21.31
N LEU A 158 3.90 -61.54 20.81
CA LEU A 158 4.97 -60.86 20.08
C LEU A 158 6.18 -60.54 20.97
N PHE A 159 5.96 -60.26 22.26
CA PHE A 159 7.05 -60.11 23.24
C PHE A 159 7.80 -61.43 23.46
N LYS A 160 7.10 -62.56 23.61
CA LYS A 160 7.75 -63.90 23.67
C LYS A 160 8.57 -64.23 22.40
N LEU A 161 8.19 -63.69 21.24
CA LEU A 161 8.93 -63.84 19.98
C LEU A 161 10.05 -62.79 19.78
N GLY A 162 10.22 -61.84 20.71
CA GLY A 162 11.20 -60.75 20.58
C GLY A 162 10.88 -59.72 19.49
N LEU A 163 9.62 -59.67 19.02
CA LEU A 163 9.17 -58.83 17.91
C LEU A 163 8.54 -57.49 18.36
N ALA A 164 8.15 -57.37 19.63
CA ALA A 164 7.51 -56.18 20.18
C ALA A 164 7.96 -55.93 21.64
N PRO A 165 7.87 -54.69 22.15
CA PRO A 165 8.00 -54.43 23.58
C PRO A 165 6.86 -55.08 24.37
N GLN A 166 7.05 -55.26 25.68
CA GLN A 166 6.01 -55.74 26.59
C GLN A 166 4.95 -54.64 26.82
N ILE A 167 3.67 -55.01 26.87
CA ILE A 167 2.59 -54.12 27.35
C ILE A 167 2.78 -53.80 28.83
N GLN A 168 2.51 -52.55 29.21
CA GLN A 168 2.58 -52.09 30.60
C GLN A 168 1.30 -52.51 31.33
N ASP A 169 1.42 -52.81 32.62
CA ASP A 169 0.28 -52.84 33.55
C ASP A 169 0.14 -51.44 34.16
N LEU A 170 -1.03 -50.83 34.02
CA LEU A 170 -1.37 -49.47 34.46
C LEU A 170 -2.54 -49.45 35.45
N TYR A 171 -3.05 -50.62 35.87
CA TYR A 171 -4.13 -50.72 36.84
C TYR A 171 -3.73 -50.07 38.17
N GLY A 172 -4.53 -49.10 38.65
CA GLY A 172 -4.22 -48.32 39.84
C GLY A 172 -3.05 -47.34 39.70
N LYS A 173 -2.58 -47.06 38.48
CA LYS A 173 -1.47 -46.11 38.17
C LYS A 173 -1.90 -44.96 37.25
N VAL A 174 -3.13 -45.00 36.75
CA VAL A 174 -3.77 -43.98 35.91
C VAL A 174 -5.14 -43.68 36.50
N ASP A 175 -5.44 -42.40 36.70
CA ASP A 175 -6.74 -41.92 37.16
C ASP A 175 -7.59 -41.48 35.96
N PHE A 176 -8.88 -41.80 35.99
CA PHE A 176 -9.88 -41.35 35.00
C PHE A 176 -10.95 -40.53 35.72
N THR A 177 -11.63 -39.64 35.01
CA THR A 177 -12.72 -38.83 35.59
C THR A 177 -13.95 -39.68 35.89
N GLU A 178 -14.78 -39.24 36.85
CA GLU A 178 -16.04 -39.93 37.17
C GLU A 178 -17.01 -39.95 35.98
N GLU A 179 -16.96 -38.94 35.10
CA GLU A 179 -17.73 -38.92 33.85
C GLU A 179 -17.29 -40.02 32.88
N GLU A 180 -15.98 -40.23 32.70
CA GLU A 180 -15.44 -41.29 31.83
C GLU A 180 -15.78 -42.69 32.34
N ILE A 181 -15.64 -42.92 33.66
CA ILE A 181 -15.99 -44.19 34.31
C ILE A 181 -17.51 -44.43 34.21
N SER A 182 -18.34 -43.40 34.41
CA SER A 182 -19.80 -43.50 34.29
C SER A 182 -20.26 -43.75 32.85
N ASN A 183 -19.66 -43.06 31.86
CA ASN A 183 -19.95 -43.26 30.44
C ASN A 183 -19.55 -44.67 29.97
N MET A 184 -18.35 -45.14 30.35
CA MET A 184 -17.91 -46.50 30.01
C MET A 184 -18.81 -47.56 30.65
N ARG A 185 -19.23 -47.38 31.91
CA ARG A 185 -20.22 -48.24 32.56
C ARG A 185 -21.54 -48.29 31.79
N LEU A 186 -22.07 -47.14 31.37
CA LEU A 186 -23.31 -47.07 30.60
C LEU A 186 -23.21 -47.77 29.24
N GLU A 187 -22.07 -47.70 28.56
CA GLU A 187 -21.86 -48.45 27.31
C GLU A 187 -21.71 -49.96 27.54
N LEU A 188 -21.01 -50.39 28.59
CA LEU A 188 -20.91 -51.81 28.97
C LEU A 188 -22.27 -52.42 29.34
N GLU A 189 -23.09 -51.69 30.10
CA GLU A 189 -24.47 -52.12 30.45
C GLU A 189 -25.38 -52.18 29.22
N LYS A 190 -25.29 -51.19 28.31
CA LYS A 190 -26.12 -51.09 27.09
C LYS A 190 -26.00 -52.30 26.15
N TYR A 191 -24.83 -52.94 26.09
CA TYR A 191 -24.59 -54.10 25.22
C TYR A 191 -24.57 -55.44 25.99
N GLY A 192 -24.58 -55.43 27.32
CA GLY A 192 -24.63 -56.65 28.14
C GLY A 192 -23.42 -57.59 27.98
N ILE A 193 -22.25 -57.04 27.64
CA ILE A 193 -21.05 -57.80 27.30
C ILE A 193 -20.39 -58.36 28.56
N GLN A 194 -20.08 -59.66 28.58
CA GLN A 194 -19.22 -60.22 29.63
C GLN A 194 -17.75 -59.90 29.37
N MET A 195 -17.11 -59.22 30.32
CA MET A 195 -15.68 -58.91 30.31
C MET A 195 -14.81 -60.18 30.19
N PRO A 196 -13.90 -60.26 29.20
CA PRO A 196 -12.90 -61.31 29.13
C PRO A 196 -11.93 -61.29 30.33
N ALA A 197 -11.43 -62.46 30.75
CA ALA A 197 -10.49 -62.55 31.86
C ALA A 197 -9.04 -62.25 31.42
N PHE A 198 -8.67 -60.97 31.36
CA PHE A 198 -7.33 -60.48 30.96
C PHE A 198 -6.19 -61.16 31.75
N SER A 199 -6.37 -61.32 33.06
CA SER A 199 -5.41 -61.98 33.96
C SER A 199 -5.10 -63.47 33.63
N LYS A 200 -5.87 -64.12 32.75
CA LYS A 200 -5.66 -65.54 32.37
C LYS A 200 -4.97 -65.75 31.02
N ILE A 201 -4.72 -64.69 30.25
CA ILE A 201 -4.14 -64.77 28.88
C ILE A 201 -2.82 -65.56 28.88
N GLY A 202 -1.89 -65.26 29.80
CA GLY A 202 -0.56 -65.87 29.83
C GLY A 202 -0.58 -67.39 30.03
N GLY A 203 -1.49 -67.91 30.86
CA GLY A 203 -1.64 -69.35 31.10
C GLY A 203 -2.27 -70.10 29.92
N ILE A 204 -3.19 -69.46 29.19
CA ILE A 204 -3.77 -70.01 27.96
C ILE A 204 -2.69 -70.10 26.86
N LEU A 205 -1.85 -69.06 26.73
CA LEU A 205 -0.73 -69.05 25.77
C LEU A 205 0.43 -69.99 26.14
N ALA A 206 0.53 -70.47 27.37
CA ALA A 206 1.51 -71.49 27.76
C ALA A 206 1.05 -72.90 27.37
N ASN A 207 -0.21 -73.23 27.68
CA ASN A 207 -0.76 -74.58 27.50
C ASN A 207 -0.81 -75.09 26.04
N GLU A 208 -0.77 -74.21 25.03
CA GLU A 208 -0.83 -74.61 23.61
C GLU A 208 0.53 -74.68 22.89
N LEU A 209 1.66 -74.38 23.56
CA LEU A 209 3.00 -74.36 22.94
C LEU A 209 3.99 -75.44 23.43
N SER A 210 3.58 -76.34 24.32
CA SER A 210 4.50 -77.17 25.10
C SER A 210 5.17 -78.31 24.31
N VAL A 211 6.45 -78.13 23.98
CA VAL A 211 7.43 -79.22 23.84
C VAL A 211 8.70 -78.84 24.62
N ASP A 212 8.97 -79.59 25.68
CA ASP A 212 10.22 -79.63 26.45
C ASP A 212 10.66 -78.37 27.25
N GLU A 213 9.70 -77.67 27.89
CA GLU A 213 9.99 -76.64 28.91
C GLU A 213 10.94 -77.14 30.01
N ALA A 214 10.87 -78.43 30.37
CA ALA A 214 11.72 -79.04 31.40
C ALA A 214 13.23 -79.01 31.03
N ALA A 215 13.58 -79.25 29.76
CA ALA A 215 14.96 -79.20 29.29
C ALA A 215 15.52 -77.76 29.28
N LEU A 216 14.66 -76.79 28.94
CA LEU A 216 14.99 -75.36 28.98
C LEU A 216 15.20 -74.88 30.43
N HIS A 217 14.29 -75.20 31.34
CA HIS A 217 14.42 -74.86 32.76
C HIS A 217 15.68 -75.46 33.40
N ALA A 218 16.01 -76.72 33.12
CA ALA A 218 17.24 -77.35 33.60
C ALA A 218 18.50 -76.63 33.11
N ALA A 219 18.53 -76.19 31.83
CA ALA A 219 19.65 -75.44 31.28
C ALA A 219 19.79 -74.04 31.91
N VAL A 220 18.67 -73.35 32.13
CA VAL A 220 18.63 -72.03 32.80
C VAL A 220 19.09 -72.11 34.25
N ILE A 221 18.70 -73.16 34.99
CA ILE A 221 19.14 -73.40 36.37
C ILE A 221 20.66 -73.64 36.39
N ALA A 222 21.19 -74.51 35.51
CA ALA A 222 22.64 -74.77 35.42
C ALA A 222 23.46 -73.50 35.10
N ILE A 223 22.94 -72.58 34.28
CA ILE A 223 23.58 -71.28 34.04
C ILE A 223 23.55 -70.41 35.31
N ASN A 224 22.43 -70.38 36.03
CA ASN A 224 22.32 -69.65 37.30
C ASN A 224 23.23 -70.19 38.40
N GLU A 225 23.46 -71.50 38.46
CA GLU A 225 24.41 -72.14 39.36
C GLU A 225 25.86 -71.79 38.95
N ALA A 226 26.20 -71.85 37.66
CA ALA A 226 27.53 -71.45 37.19
C ALA A 226 27.86 -69.97 37.51
N ILE A 227 26.88 -69.07 37.35
CA ILE A 227 26.99 -67.65 37.73
C ILE A 227 27.37 -67.48 39.20
N ASP A 228 26.82 -68.28 40.12
CA ASP A 228 27.12 -68.21 41.57
C ASP A 228 28.53 -68.71 41.92
N HIS A 229 29.09 -69.64 41.13
CA HIS A 229 30.47 -70.11 41.32
C HIS A 229 31.53 -69.06 40.93
N GLN A 230 31.14 -67.99 40.22
CA GLN A 230 32.00 -66.87 39.82
C GLN A 230 33.22 -67.25 38.96
N VAL A 231 33.16 -68.37 38.23
CA VAL A 231 34.21 -68.82 37.31
C VAL A 231 33.78 -68.53 35.86
N PRO A 232 34.42 -67.57 35.14
CA PRO A 232 33.98 -67.17 33.79
C PRO A 232 33.92 -68.29 32.75
N SER A 233 34.88 -69.21 32.76
CA SER A 233 34.92 -70.36 31.85
C SER A 233 33.71 -71.28 32.03
N ASP A 234 33.28 -71.45 33.27
CA ASP A 234 32.26 -72.43 33.64
C ASP A 234 30.87 -71.86 33.34
N THR A 235 30.68 -70.56 33.55
CA THR A 235 29.49 -69.82 33.10
C THR A 235 29.39 -69.76 31.58
N LEU A 236 30.49 -69.52 30.85
CA LEU A 236 30.47 -69.60 29.38
C LEU A 236 30.16 -71.03 28.90
N MET A 237 30.72 -72.04 29.55
CA MET A 237 30.43 -73.45 29.24
C MET A 237 28.96 -73.81 29.52
N ALA A 238 28.36 -73.31 30.60
CA ALA A 238 26.94 -73.47 30.89
C ALA A 238 26.04 -72.73 29.87
N MET A 239 26.40 -71.50 29.48
CA MET A 239 25.67 -70.73 28.47
C MET A 239 25.73 -71.37 27.07
N LYS A 240 26.81 -72.11 26.76
CA LYS A 240 26.95 -72.90 25.52
C LYS A 240 26.07 -74.16 25.47
N ASN A 241 25.27 -74.45 26.50
CA ASN A 241 24.31 -75.56 26.48
C ASN A 241 23.23 -75.33 25.39
N PRO A 242 23.09 -76.22 24.38
CA PRO A 242 22.11 -76.06 23.31
C PRO A 242 20.67 -75.90 23.81
N ASN A 243 20.34 -76.53 24.94
CA ASN A 243 19.00 -76.49 25.52
C ASN A 243 18.66 -75.14 26.17
N ALA A 244 19.64 -74.25 26.40
CA ALA A 244 19.39 -72.88 26.86
C ALA A 244 18.91 -71.95 25.73
N MET A 245 19.02 -72.38 24.46
CA MET A 245 18.63 -71.62 23.26
C MET A 245 19.25 -70.20 23.19
N LEU A 246 20.45 -70.02 23.74
CA LEU A 246 21.17 -68.75 23.74
C LEU A 246 21.89 -68.53 22.40
N ILE A 247 21.87 -67.29 21.93
CA ILE A 247 22.44 -66.87 20.64
C ILE A 247 23.42 -65.70 20.82
N ASN A 248 24.33 -65.55 19.84
CA ASN A 248 25.35 -64.50 19.78
C ASN A 248 26.39 -64.52 20.92
N LEU A 249 26.75 -65.69 21.47
CA LEU A 249 27.87 -65.79 22.41
C LEU A 249 29.22 -65.53 21.70
N ASP A 250 30.06 -64.67 22.28
CA ASP A 250 31.44 -64.37 21.89
C ASP A 250 32.40 -64.87 22.98
N ASP A 251 33.25 -65.83 22.62
CA ASP A 251 34.23 -66.45 23.52
C ASP A 251 35.24 -65.44 24.09
N GLN A 252 35.41 -64.26 23.46
CA GLN A 252 36.30 -63.20 23.95
C GLN A 252 35.73 -62.40 25.13
N LEU A 253 34.46 -62.61 25.49
CA LEU A 253 33.73 -61.80 26.49
C LEU A 253 33.35 -62.59 27.76
N GLU A 254 33.93 -63.78 27.99
CA GLU A 254 33.59 -64.69 29.11
C GLU A 254 33.50 -64.00 30.48
N SER A 255 34.49 -63.17 30.81
CA SER A 255 34.57 -62.43 32.07
C SER A 255 33.51 -61.32 32.17
N THR A 256 33.21 -60.66 31.05
CA THR A 256 32.24 -59.56 31.00
C THR A 256 30.80 -60.08 31.06
N TYR A 257 30.53 -61.26 30.48
CA TYR A 257 29.26 -61.96 30.68
C TYR A 257 29.08 -62.36 32.15
N GLN A 258 30.09 -63.02 32.76
CA GLN A 258 30.04 -63.43 34.16
C GLN A 258 29.75 -62.26 35.10
N ASP A 259 30.52 -61.18 35.00
CA ASP A 259 30.33 -59.98 35.83
C ASP A 259 28.94 -59.34 35.66
N THR A 260 28.43 -59.30 34.43
CA THR A 260 27.13 -58.67 34.13
C THR A 260 25.96 -59.52 34.60
N LEU A 261 26.01 -60.84 34.36
CA LEU A 261 24.98 -61.78 34.78
C LEU A 261 24.95 -61.96 36.30
N TYR A 262 26.11 -61.98 36.97
CA TYR A 262 26.17 -62.03 38.42
C TYR A 262 25.53 -60.79 39.06
N ARG A 263 25.82 -59.58 38.55
CA ARG A 263 25.18 -58.34 39.03
C ARG A 263 23.67 -58.36 38.80
N ALA A 264 23.22 -58.68 37.58
CA ALA A 264 21.80 -58.78 37.26
C ALA A 264 21.04 -59.77 38.17
N LYS A 265 21.69 -60.89 38.56
CA LYS A 265 21.12 -61.85 39.51
C LYS A 265 21.04 -61.27 40.94
N GLN A 266 22.09 -60.61 41.43
CA GLN A 266 22.06 -59.94 42.74
C GLN A 266 20.99 -58.85 42.81
N ASP A 267 20.90 -57.99 41.78
CA ASP A 267 19.88 -56.95 41.66
C ASP A 267 18.47 -57.55 41.72
N LYS A 268 18.24 -58.68 41.05
CA LYS A 268 16.95 -59.40 41.10
C LYS A 268 16.65 -59.97 42.50
N MET A 269 17.63 -60.60 43.14
CA MET A 269 17.51 -61.13 44.50
C MET A 269 17.26 -60.04 45.56
N GLU A 270 17.81 -58.83 45.40
CA GLU A 270 17.48 -57.70 46.29
C GLU A 270 16.06 -57.17 46.05
N ASN A 271 15.62 -57.06 44.80
CA ASN A 271 14.24 -56.66 44.48
C ASN A 271 13.20 -57.67 44.99
N ALA A 272 13.48 -58.97 44.96
CA ALA A 272 12.64 -60.00 45.59
C ALA A 272 12.53 -59.79 47.11
N LYS A 273 13.65 -59.60 47.82
CA LYS A 273 13.67 -59.30 49.27
C LYS A 273 12.89 -58.04 49.62
N ASN A 274 12.98 -56.99 48.80
CA ASN A 274 12.26 -55.73 49.02
C ASN A 274 10.73 -55.89 48.87
N ARG A 275 10.24 -56.78 48.00
CA ARG A 275 8.81 -57.13 47.93
C ARG A 275 8.32 -57.86 49.18
N ILE A 276 9.10 -58.81 49.68
CA ILE A 276 8.75 -59.64 50.85
C ILE A 276 8.56 -58.79 52.12
N ALA A 277 9.17 -57.61 52.21
CA ALA A 277 8.96 -56.66 53.31
C ALA A 277 7.58 -55.97 53.33
N SER A 278 6.74 -56.16 52.30
CA SER A 278 5.50 -55.41 52.07
C SER A 278 4.20 -56.22 52.22
N GLU A 279 4.24 -57.55 52.31
CA GLU A 279 3.06 -58.42 52.37
C GLU A 279 3.19 -59.52 53.43
N ASN A 280 2.07 -60.04 53.94
CA ASN A 280 2.06 -61.03 55.03
C ASN A 280 2.70 -62.37 54.63
N SER A 281 3.30 -63.04 55.62
CA SER A 281 4.29 -64.12 55.45
C SER A 281 3.76 -65.51 55.07
N GLU A 282 2.78 -65.60 54.15
CA GLU A 282 2.18 -66.87 53.70
C GLU A 282 2.06 -66.98 52.16
N ARG A 283 3.13 -66.62 51.43
CA ARG A 283 3.34 -67.11 50.06
C ARG A 283 4.42 -68.20 50.04
N GLU A 284 4.18 -69.26 49.29
CA GLU A 284 5.22 -70.21 48.89
C GLU A 284 6.21 -69.50 47.97
N ARG A 285 7.51 -69.83 48.09
CA ARG A 285 8.57 -69.19 47.30
C ARG A 285 8.59 -69.75 45.88
N ASP A 286 8.40 -68.90 44.88
CA ASP A 286 8.72 -69.26 43.50
C ASP A 286 10.23 -69.09 43.27
N VAL A 287 10.88 -70.15 42.80
CA VAL A 287 12.33 -70.19 42.51
C VAL A 287 12.71 -69.19 41.41
N TYR A 288 11.78 -68.81 40.53
CA TYR A 288 12.04 -67.84 39.46
C TYR A 288 12.01 -66.37 39.92
N GLU A 289 11.71 -66.07 41.19
CA GLU A 289 11.92 -64.74 41.77
C GLU A 289 13.41 -64.46 42.07
N GLU A 290 14.19 -65.47 42.47
CA GLU A 290 15.61 -65.33 42.80
C GLU A 290 16.56 -65.69 41.63
N LEU A 291 16.11 -66.49 40.66
CA LEU A 291 16.92 -66.90 39.49
C LEU A 291 16.65 -66.03 38.25
N LEU A 292 17.68 -65.81 37.42
CA LEU A 292 17.51 -65.21 36.09
C LEU A 292 16.84 -66.19 35.12
N THR A 293 15.85 -65.72 34.37
CA THR A 293 15.20 -66.45 33.29
C THR A 293 16.04 -66.43 32.01
N GLN A 294 15.72 -67.31 31.05
CA GLN A 294 16.41 -67.35 29.75
C GLN A 294 16.42 -66.01 29.02
N ALA A 295 15.28 -65.27 29.06
CA ALA A 295 15.15 -63.97 28.42
C ALA A 295 16.02 -62.90 29.11
N GLU A 296 16.11 -62.91 30.44
CA GLU A 296 17.01 -62.01 31.20
C GLU A 296 18.49 -62.32 30.90
N ILE A 297 18.86 -63.60 30.77
CA ILE A 297 20.21 -64.02 30.40
C ILE A 297 20.56 -63.56 28.97
N GLN A 298 19.70 -63.85 27.98
CA GLN A 298 19.89 -63.43 26.60
C GLN A 298 19.92 -61.89 26.44
N GLY A 299 19.10 -61.17 27.20
CA GLY A 299 19.10 -59.71 27.24
C GLY A 299 20.44 -59.14 27.71
N ASN A 300 21.03 -59.72 28.76
CA ASN A 300 22.34 -59.31 29.27
C ASN A 300 23.50 -59.70 28.33
N ILE A 301 23.46 -60.87 27.69
CA ILE A 301 24.42 -61.26 26.64
C ILE A 301 24.40 -60.23 25.49
N ASN A 302 23.21 -59.90 24.98
CA ASN A 302 23.05 -58.92 23.92
C ASN A 302 23.61 -57.53 24.34
N LYS A 303 23.36 -57.11 25.58
CA LYS A 303 23.86 -55.85 26.15
C LYS A 303 25.40 -55.80 26.19
N VAL A 304 26.05 -56.85 26.72
CA VAL A 304 27.52 -56.98 26.76
C VAL A 304 28.11 -56.91 25.34
N ASN A 305 27.51 -57.65 24.40
CA ASN A 305 27.95 -57.67 23.01
C ASN A 305 27.85 -56.28 22.34
N THR A 306 26.76 -55.55 22.56
CA THR A 306 26.63 -54.19 22.02
C THR A 306 27.66 -53.23 22.60
N HIS A 307 27.94 -53.28 23.90
CA HIS A 307 28.98 -52.44 24.51
C HIS A 307 30.38 -52.78 23.98
N ALA A 308 30.72 -54.06 23.87
CA ALA A 308 32.02 -54.49 23.34
C ALA A 308 32.23 -54.10 21.86
N ALA A 309 31.18 -54.12 21.05
CA ALA A 309 31.24 -53.67 19.66
C ALA A 309 31.34 -52.13 19.54
N ILE A 310 30.65 -51.37 20.40
CA ILE A 310 30.78 -49.91 20.49
C ILE A 310 32.23 -49.54 20.86
N SER A 311 32.83 -50.14 21.89
CA SER A 311 34.22 -49.83 22.26
C SER A 311 35.26 -50.20 21.19
N LYS A 312 34.95 -51.17 20.30
CA LYS A 312 35.78 -51.45 19.11
C LYS A 312 35.66 -50.33 18.05
N ILE A 313 34.49 -49.69 17.92
CA ILE A 313 34.26 -48.52 17.05
C ILE A 313 35.00 -47.28 17.58
N ASP A 314 34.87 -46.96 18.87
CA ASP A 314 35.57 -45.81 19.48
C ASP A 314 37.08 -45.91 19.26
N LEU A 315 37.66 -47.09 19.50
CA LEU A 315 39.08 -47.37 19.31
C LEU A 315 39.53 -47.24 17.85
N ALA A 316 38.66 -47.53 16.88
CA ALA A 316 38.96 -47.34 15.45
C ALA A 316 38.90 -45.85 15.06
N LEU A 317 37.93 -45.10 15.59
CA LEU A 317 37.82 -43.64 15.40
C LEU A 317 39.02 -42.90 16.00
N GLU A 318 39.49 -43.29 17.20
CA GLU A 318 40.68 -42.72 17.83
C GLU A 318 41.98 -43.02 17.05
N ARG A 319 42.06 -44.17 16.38
CA ARG A 319 43.24 -44.59 15.60
C ARG A 319 43.26 -44.07 14.16
N GLY A 320 42.15 -43.54 13.66
CA GLY A 320 42.02 -43.07 12.28
C GLY A 320 41.88 -44.19 11.23
N ASP A 321 41.48 -45.39 11.64
CA ASP A 321 41.44 -46.57 10.76
C ASP A 321 40.04 -46.80 10.17
N THR A 322 39.86 -46.42 8.90
CA THR A 322 38.56 -46.51 8.20
C THR A 322 38.17 -47.96 7.83
N LEU A 323 39.12 -48.90 7.82
CA LEU A 323 38.86 -50.32 7.59
C LEU A 323 38.46 -51.03 8.88
N ALA A 324 39.22 -50.84 9.96
CA ALA A 324 38.87 -51.38 11.28
C ALA A 324 37.53 -50.83 11.78
N LEU A 325 37.21 -49.56 11.47
CA LEU A 325 35.90 -48.96 11.74
C LEU A 325 34.78 -49.71 10.99
N TYR A 326 34.95 -49.98 9.70
CA TYR A 326 33.97 -50.72 8.91
C TYR A 326 33.76 -52.15 9.43
N GLU A 327 34.85 -52.84 9.79
CA GLU A 327 34.78 -54.18 10.37
C GLU A 327 34.07 -54.19 11.73
N ALA A 328 34.31 -53.19 12.59
CA ALA A 328 33.62 -53.06 13.87
C ALA A 328 32.12 -52.75 13.69
N LEU A 329 31.76 -51.85 12.76
CA LEU A 329 30.36 -51.54 12.40
C LEU A 329 29.61 -52.74 11.80
N ALA A 330 30.31 -53.65 11.11
CA ALA A 330 29.74 -54.85 10.52
C ALA A 330 29.45 -55.98 11.55
N THR A 331 29.79 -55.78 12.83
CA THR A 331 29.60 -56.80 13.88
C THR A 331 28.11 -57.15 14.08
N PRO A 332 27.71 -58.44 14.03
CA PRO A 332 26.30 -58.86 14.17
C PRO A 332 25.60 -58.37 15.45
N ALA A 333 26.34 -58.16 16.53
CA ALA A 333 25.84 -57.60 17.80
C ALA A 333 25.17 -56.23 17.65
N LEU A 334 25.72 -55.37 16.78
CA LEU A 334 25.15 -54.05 16.51
C LEU A 334 23.91 -54.17 15.63
N GLY A 335 23.92 -55.06 14.63
CA GLY A 335 22.78 -55.27 13.73
C GLY A 335 22.46 -54.07 12.85
N LEU A 336 23.47 -53.26 12.53
CA LEU A 336 23.33 -52.06 11.69
C LEU A 336 22.91 -52.44 10.27
N ARG A 337 22.09 -51.58 9.65
CA ARG A 337 21.50 -51.77 8.33
C ARG A 337 22.11 -50.80 7.34
N GLY A 338 22.25 -51.22 6.08
CA GLY A 338 22.69 -50.34 4.98
C GLY A 338 24.20 -50.05 4.95
N LEU A 339 25.03 -50.85 5.60
CA LEU A 339 26.49 -50.69 5.55
C LEU A 339 27.04 -50.97 4.13
N LEU A 340 27.77 -50.02 3.55
CA LEU A 340 28.35 -50.07 2.21
C LEU A 340 29.87 -49.84 2.29
N ARG A 341 30.65 -50.81 1.81
CA ARG A 341 32.13 -50.76 1.91
C ARG A 341 32.75 -49.54 1.20
N GLU A 342 32.11 -49.07 0.13
CA GLU A 342 32.54 -47.90 -0.65
C GLU A 342 32.38 -46.57 0.12
N ASN A 343 31.61 -46.56 1.22
CA ASN A 343 31.32 -45.37 2.03
C ASN A 343 32.14 -45.28 3.32
N CYS A 344 33.20 -46.08 3.51
CA CYS A 344 33.96 -46.10 4.78
C CYS A 344 34.54 -44.72 5.17
N ASP A 345 35.05 -43.94 4.21
CA ASP A 345 35.54 -42.58 4.45
C ASP A 345 34.42 -41.58 4.80
N TRP A 346 33.18 -41.85 4.38
CA TRP A 346 32.01 -41.06 4.75
C TRP A 346 31.54 -41.43 6.17
N TYR A 347 31.51 -42.72 6.54
CA TYR A 347 31.24 -43.16 7.91
C TYR A 347 32.26 -42.57 8.89
N PHE A 348 33.56 -42.62 8.55
CA PHE A 348 34.62 -42.07 9.37
C PHE A 348 34.45 -40.55 9.63
N LYS A 349 34.17 -39.77 8.57
CA LYS A 349 33.91 -38.32 8.69
C LYS A 349 32.64 -38.02 9.49
N GLN A 350 31.57 -38.77 9.26
CA GLN A 350 30.30 -38.58 9.96
C GLN A 350 30.45 -38.86 11.45
N PHE A 351 30.96 -40.02 11.85
CA PHE A 351 31.10 -40.37 13.26
C PHE A 351 32.14 -39.53 14.01
N LEU A 352 33.17 -39.00 13.34
CA LEU A 352 34.01 -37.96 13.95
C LEU A 352 33.23 -36.68 14.23
N SER A 353 32.36 -36.24 13.33
CA SER A 353 31.50 -35.07 13.53
C SER A 353 30.45 -35.31 14.63
N ASP A 354 29.77 -36.46 14.60
CA ASP A 354 28.76 -36.84 15.60
C ASP A 354 29.38 -36.88 17.01
N ARG A 355 30.58 -37.46 17.14
CA ARG A 355 31.34 -37.50 18.40
C ARG A 355 31.78 -36.10 18.86
N GLN A 356 32.18 -35.23 17.95
CA GLN A 356 32.52 -33.83 18.28
C GLN A 356 31.29 -33.06 18.77
N GLN A 357 30.15 -33.16 18.05
CA GLN A 357 28.89 -32.53 18.45
C GLN A 357 28.42 -33.03 19.82
N LYS A 358 28.58 -34.33 20.12
CA LYS A 358 28.27 -34.92 21.43
C LYS A 358 29.14 -34.36 22.55
N GLN A 359 30.43 -34.13 22.30
CA GLN A 359 31.34 -33.44 23.23
C GLN A 359 30.98 -31.96 23.42
N GLU A 360 30.64 -31.24 22.36
CA GLU A 360 30.21 -29.84 22.41
C GLU A 360 28.86 -29.66 23.14
N ALA A 361 27.98 -30.67 23.06
CA ALA A 361 26.74 -30.76 23.84
C ALA A 361 26.96 -31.14 25.33
N GLY A 362 28.21 -31.35 25.77
CA GLY A 362 28.55 -31.69 27.15
C GLY A 362 28.28 -33.15 27.56
N LEU A 363 27.95 -34.04 26.60
CA LEU A 363 27.66 -35.45 26.85
C LEU A 363 28.93 -36.29 26.73
N THR A 364 29.49 -36.70 27.87
CA THR A 364 30.70 -37.54 27.91
C THR A 364 30.38 -39.03 27.81
N GLY A 365 30.65 -39.62 26.65
CA GLY A 365 30.53 -41.07 26.43
C GLY A 365 30.70 -41.47 24.96
N PRO A 366 30.77 -42.79 24.68
CA PRO A 366 30.85 -43.31 23.33
C PRO A 366 29.52 -43.13 22.55
N LEU A 367 29.54 -43.42 21.25
CA LEU A 367 28.32 -43.40 20.44
C LEU A 367 27.41 -44.61 20.76
N GLN A 368 26.12 -44.36 20.95
CA GLN A 368 25.10 -45.39 21.17
C GLN A 368 24.73 -46.08 19.85
N LYS A 369 24.15 -47.27 19.93
CA LYS A 369 23.78 -48.08 18.75
C LYS A 369 22.80 -47.35 17.82
N GLU A 370 21.92 -46.55 18.39
CA GLU A 370 20.90 -45.75 17.71
C GLU A 370 21.54 -44.56 16.99
N GLU A 371 22.47 -43.86 17.66
CA GLU A 371 23.31 -42.81 17.06
C GLU A 371 24.16 -43.36 15.91
N LEU A 372 24.74 -44.55 16.08
CA LEU A 372 25.53 -45.23 15.06
C LEU A 372 24.71 -45.57 13.81
N GLN A 373 23.47 -46.07 13.95
CA GLN A 373 22.59 -46.30 12.80
C GLN A 373 22.25 -44.99 12.07
N LEU A 374 21.92 -43.92 12.82
CA LEU A 374 21.61 -42.61 12.25
C LEU A 374 22.80 -42.03 11.47
N GLY A 375 24.04 -42.21 11.96
CA GLY A 375 25.25 -41.79 11.27
C GLY A 375 25.57 -42.65 10.02
N VAL A 376 25.34 -43.98 10.04
CA VAL A 376 25.41 -44.82 8.82
C VAL A 376 24.46 -44.27 7.75
N ASP A 377 23.20 -44.02 8.14
CA ASP A 377 22.18 -43.54 7.20
C ASP A 377 22.45 -42.10 6.73
N ALA A 378 23.04 -41.25 7.57
CA ALA A 378 23.45 -39.89 7.19
C ALA A 378 24.62 -39.90 6.18
N ALA A 379 25.68 -40.65 6.48
CA ALA A 379 26.84 -40.81 5.60
C ALA A 379 26.47 -41.40 4.23
N ASN A 380 25.57 -42.40 4.21
CA ASN A 380 25.04 -42.98 2.98
C ASN A 380 24.30 -41.93 2.12
N ARG A 381 23.43 -41.11 2.73
CA ARG A 381 22.74 -40.02 2.04
C ARG A 381 23.73 -38.98 1.50
N ALA A 382 24.74 -38.60 2.28
CA ALA A 382 25.75 -37.62 1.88
C ALA A 382 26.59 -38.11 0.68
N ALA A 383 27.02 -39.37 0.70
CA ALA A 383 27.75 -40.00 -0.40
C ALA A 383 26.91 -40.06 -1.69
N GLN A 384 25.64 -40.47 -1.57
CA GLN A 384 24.71 -40.51 -2.72
C GLN A 384 24.46 -39.12 -3.31
N GLN A 385 24.19 -38.11 -2.46
CA GLN A 385 24.00 -36.73 -2.89
C GLN A 385 25.25 -36.17 -3.61
N TYR A 386 26.44 -36.48 -3.11
CA TYR A 386 27.70 -36.06 -3.74
C TYR A 386 27.87 -36.66 -5.15
N GLN A 387 27.52 -37.95 -5.34
CA GLN A 387 27.54 -38.60 -6.65
C GLN A 387 26.49 -38.00 -7.62
N GLN A 388 25.26 -37.78 -7.14
CA GLN A 388 24.18 -37.15 -7.93
C GLN A 388 24.58 -35.74 -8.40
N ARG A 389 25.23 -34.96 -7.54
CA ARG A 389 25.73 -33.63 -7.85
C ARG A 389 26.82 -33.62 -8.92
N LEU A 390 27.77 -34.55 -8.86
CA LEU A 390 28.79 -34.70 -9.90
C LEU A 390 28.15 -35.08 -11.25
N ALA A 391 27.14 -35.96 -11.25
CA ALA A 391 26.40 -36.31 -12.45
C ALA A 391 25.61 -35.11 -13.03
N ALA A 392 24.97 -34.31 -12.18
CA ALA A 392 24.26 -33.09 -12.59
C ALA A 392 25.21 -32.03 -13.19
N VAL A 393 26.36 -31.78 -12.54
CA VAL A 393 27.40 -30.87 -13.07
C VAL A 393 27.94 -31.32 -14.42
N ALA A 394 28.07 -32.64 -14.65
CA ALA A 394 28.44 -33.18 -15.96
C ALA A 394 27.34 -32.95 -17.02
N ARG A 395 26.05 -33.09 -16.66
CA ARG A 395 24.92 -32.77 -17.55
C ARG A 395 24.87 -31.28 -17.92
N ILE A 396 25.01 -30.39 -16.93
CA ILE A 396 25.07 -28.93 -17.14
C ILE A 396 26.21 -28.56 -18.09
N ASN A 397 27.42 -29.09 -17.87
CA ASN A 397 28.55 -28.87 -18.78
C ASN A 397 28.34 -29.45 -20.18
N SER A 398 27.49 -30.46 -20.34
CA SER A 398 27.08 -30.96 -21.66
C SER A 398 26.08 -30.01 -22.34
N ALA A 399 25.07 -29.54 -21.59
CA ALA A 399 24.06 -28.61 -22.09
C ALA A 399 24.66 -27.27 -22.57
N ILE A 400 25.58 -26.68 -21.78
CA ILE A 400 26.29 -25.44 -22.15
C ILE A 400 27.01 -25.60 -23.51
N ARG A 401 27.68 -26.74 -23.73
CA ARG A 401 28.37 -27.07 -25.00
C ARG A 401 27.43 -27.31 -26.19
N MET A 402 26.19 -27.73 -25.93
CA MET A 402 25.17 -27.89 -26.96
C MET A 402 24.55 -26.55 -27.41
N GLY A 403 24.77 -25.46 -26.66
CA GLY A 403 24.26 -24.12 -27.00
C GLY A 403 22.76 -23.93 -26.78
N ASP A 404 22.11 -24.82 -26.02
CA ASP A 404 20.66 -24.88 -25.87
C ASP A 404 20.23 -24.27 -24.54
N ALA A 405 19.71 -23.04 -24.59
CA ALA A 405 19.41 -22.24 -23.41
C ALA A 405 18.36 -22.86 -22.48
N GLU A 406 17.27 -23.41 -23.05
CA GLU A 406 16.24 -24.08 -22.26
C GLU A 406 16.78 -25.33 -21.57
N LYS A 407 17.60 -26.15 -22.25
CA LYS A 407 18.22 -27.34 -21.63
C LYS A 407 19.25 -26.98 -20.57
N THR A 408 20.06 -25.96 -20.79
CA THR A 408 21.07 -25.50 -19.81
C THR A 408 20.39 -25.06 -18.52
N VAL A 409 19.33 -24.25 -18.59
CA VAL A 409 18.57 -23.89 -17.38
C VAL A 409 17.80 -25.07 -16.79
N ALA A 410 17.23 -25.97 -17.59
CA ALA A 410 16.54 -27.16 -17.08
C ALA A 410 17.45 -28.09 -16.27
N GLU A 411 18.70 -28.28 -16.69
CA GLU A 411 19.70 -29.06 -15.92
C GLU A 411 20.26 -28.26 -14.72
N MET A 412 20.36 -26.94 -14.80
CA MET A 412 20.76 -26.10 -13.65
C MET A 412 19.67 -26.01 -12.57
N MET A 413 18.38 -26.04 -12.94
CA MET A 413 17.24 -26.08 -12.02
C MET A 413 17.02 -27.48 -11.41
N ASN A 414 17.82 -28.47 -11.78
CA ASN A 414 17.72 -29.82 -11.25
C ASN A 414 18.16 -29.86 -9.77
N PRO A 415 17.32 -30.31 -8.82
CA PRO A 415 17.69 -30.35 -7.40
C PRO A 415 18.94 -31.18 -7.07
N GLU A 416 19.32 -32.13 -7.93
CA GLU A 416 20.59 -32.87 -7.81
C GLU A 416 21.82 -31.96 -7.93
N ALA A 417 21.72 -30.83 -8.65
CA ALA A 417 22.85 -29.94 -8.93
C ALA A 417 23.33 -29.13 -7.72
N GLN A 418 22.47 -28.92 -6.71
CA GLN A 418 22.75 -28.11 -5.50
C GLN A 418 23.24 -26.67 -5.76
N LEU A 419 22.82 -26.06 -6.88
CA LEU A 419 23.14 -24.68 -7.25
C LEU A 419 22.21 -23.65 -6.56
N PRO A 420 22.59 -22.35 -6.53
CA PRO A 420 21.71 -21.25 -6.10
C PRO A 420 20.42 -21.14 -6.94
N GLU A 421 19.49 -20.25 -6.54
CA GLU A 421 18.22 -20.08 -7.26
C GLU A 421 18.44 -19.66 -8.72
N VAL A 422 17.84 -20.40 -9.67
CA VAL A 422 17.96 -20.18 -11.12
C VAL A 422 16.61 -19.77 -11.70
N TYR A 423 16.59 -18.76 -12.57
CA TYR A 423 15.35 -18.22 -13.13
C TYR A 423 15.13 -18.59 -14.60
N ALA A 424 14.11 -19.42 -14.87
CA ALA A 424 13.73 -19.87 -16.21
C ALA A 424 13.58 -18.77 -17.28
N PHE A 425 13.23 -17.54 -16.90
CA PHE A 425 13.08 -16.43 -17.85
C PHE A 425 14.41 -15.90 -18.42
N ALA A 426 15.55 -16.18 -17.77
CA ALA A 426 16.86 -15.65 -18.15
C ALA A 426 17.74 -16.69 -18.85
N ALA A 427 17.14 -17.65 -19.55
CA ALA A 427 17.83 -18.79 -20.15
C ALA A 427 18.98 -18.40 -21.09
N ASP A 428 18.75 -17.44 -21.99
CA ASP A 428 19.77 -16.95 -22.92
C ASP A 428 20.94 -16.25 -22.21
N LEU A 429 20.68 -15.57 -21.08
CA LEU A 429 21.72 -14.94 -20.27
C LEU A 429 22.62 -15.99 -19.63
N TYR A 430 22.06 -17.01 -18.95
CA TYR A 430 22.87 -18.08 -18.37
C TYR A 430 23.63 -18.86 -19.45
N GLN A 431 23.00 -19.23 -20.56
CA GLN A 431 23.66 -19.97 -21.64
C GLN A 431 24.80 -19.18 -22.29
N ARG A 432 24.63 -17.86 -22.50
CA ARG A 432 25.66 -17.01 -23.11
C ARG A 432 26.86 -16.82 -22.18
N GLU A 433 26.63 -16.45 -20.93
CA GLU A 433 27.70 -16.12 -19.99
C GLU A 433 28.37 -17.36 -19.37
N LEU A 434 27.65 -18.48 -19.20
CA LEU A 434 28.29 -19.75 -18.81
C LEU A 434 29.09 -20.36 -19.97
N ALA A 435 28.73 -20.12 -21.24
CA ALA A 435 29.52 -20.56 -22.38
C ALA A 435 30.82 -19.74 -22.54
N THR A 436 30.82 -18.43 -22.27
CA THR A 436 32.06 -17.62 -22.27
C THR A 436 32.99 -18.04 -21.13
N LEU A 437 32.45 -18.30 -19.93
CA LEU A 437 33.23 -18.85 -18.81
C LEU A 437 33.78 -20.25 -19.11
N GLN A 438 32.99 -21.15 -19.70
CA GLN A 438 33.43 -22.50 -20.05
C GLN A 438 34.54 -22.49 -21.13
N GLN A 439 34.55 -21.50 -22.04
CA GLN A 439 35.64 -21.29 -23.00
C GLN A 439 36.93 -20.73 -22.37
N GLN A 440 36.83 -20.10 -21.20
CA GLN A 440 37.98 -19.58 -20.44
C GLN A 440 38.56 -20.60 -19.45
N SER A 441 37.79 -21.64 -19.08
CA SER A 441 38.26 -22.75 -18.24
C SER A 441 39.35 -23.56 -18.93
N PRO A 442 40.50 -23.86 -18.28
CA PRO A 442 41.60 -24.61 -18.87
C PRO A 442 41.25 -26.08 -19.20
N GLU A 443 40.20 -26.63 -18.58
CA GLU A 443 39.72 -28.00 -18.84
C GLU A 443 38.47 -28.05 -19.72
N GLY A 444 37.97 -26.90 -20.21
CA GLY A 444 36.76 -26.83 -21.03
C GLY A 444 35.48 -27.31 -20.33
N ASN A 445 35.49 -27.35 -18.99
CA ASN A 445 34.36 -27.66 -18.11
C ASN A 445 34.42 -26.71 -16.91
N LEU A 446 33.26 -26.36 -16.35
CA LEU A 446 33.12 -25.61 -15.10
C LEU A 446 32.88 -26.57 -13.93
N THR A 447 33.63 -26.42 -12.85
CA THR A 447 33.47 -27.19 -11.62
C THR A 447 32.24 -26.73 -10.83
N HIS A 448 31.80 -27.50 -9.82
CA HIS A 448 30.66 -27.10 -8.98
C HIS A 448 30.85 -25.73 -8.30
N PRO A 449 32.00 -25.38 -7.68
CA PRO A 449 32.19 -24.06 -7.09
C PRO A 449 32.10 -22.92 -8.12
N GLU A 450 32.70 -23.09 -9.30
CA GLU A 450 32.65 -22.10 -10.38
C GLU A 450 31.23 -21.90 -10.91
N LEU A 451 30.48 -23.00 -11.14
CA LEU A 451 29.06 -22.94 -11.49
C LEU A 451 28.24 -22.27 -10.39
N SER A 452 28.48 -22.58 -9.11
CA SER A 452 27.76 -21.98 -7.99
C SER A 452 27.92 -20.46 -7.96
N VAL A 453 29.15 -19.95 -8.03
CA VAL A 453 29.43 -18.50 -8.00
C VAL A 453 28.91 -17.82 -9.26
N ALA A 454 29.15 -18.39 -10.45
CA ALA A 454 28.68 -17.81 -11.70
C ALA A 454 27.15 -17.75 -11.76
N VAL A 455 26.45 -18.79 -11.28
CA VAL A 455 24.99 -18.80 -11.21
C VAL A 455 24.46 -17.78 -10.20
N GLU A 456 25.09 -17.63 -9.02
CA GLU A 456 24.68 -16.63 -8.03
C GLU A 456 24.74 -15.20 -8.60
N MET A 457 25.86 -14.85 -9.24
CA MET A 457 26.07 -13.55 -9.90
C MET A 457 25.08 -13.35 -11.06
N LEU A 458 24.93 -14.33 -11.95
CA LEU A 458 24.03 -14.24 -13.10
C LEU A 458 22.55 -14.20 -12.70
N SER A 459 22.16 -14.87 -11.62
CA SER A 459 20.82 -14.76 -11.03
C SER A 459 20.55 -13.36 -10.50
N SER A 460 21.53 -12.68 -9.87
CA SER A 460 21.38 -11.28 -9.49
C SER A 460 21.28 -10.34 -10.71
N VAL A 461 22.07 -10.56 -11.76
CA VAL A 461 21.95 -9.83 -13.05
C VAL A 461 20.59 -10.07 -13.73
N ALA A 462 20.03 -11.28 -13.64
CA ALA A 462 18.68 -11.58 -14.11
C ALA A 462 17.61 -10.82 -13.30
N LEU A 463 17.78 -10.71 -11.98
CA LEU A 463 16.90 -9.90 -11.12
C LEU A 463 17.00 -8.40 -11.43
N ILE A 464 18.21 -7.87 -11.68
CA ILE A 464 18.43 -6.48 -12.14
C ILE A 464 17.67 -6.25 -13.45
N ASN A 465 17.84 -7.12 -14.44
CA ASN A 465 17.13 -7.04 -15.72
C ASN A 465 15.61 -7.00 -15.52
N ARG A 466 15.05 -7.94 -14.73
CA ARG A 466 13.61 -7.99 -14.44
C ARG A 466 13.10 -6.75 -13.69
N ALA A 467 13.90 -6.18 -12.80
CA ALA A 467 13.55 -4.98 -12.04
C ALA A 467 13.64 -3.69 -12.90
N LEU A 468 14.55 -3.65 -13.89
CA LEU A 468 14.57 -2.60 -14.92
C LEU A 468 13.33 -2.70 -15.82
N ASP A 469 12.96 -3.90 -16.28
CA ASP A 469 11.75 -4.12 -17.09
C ASP A 469 10.44 -3.80 -16.34
N SER A 470 10.41 -3.91 -15.00
CA SER A 470 9.27 -3.46 -14.19
C SER A 470 9.37 -2.00 -13.72
N GLY A 471 10.50 -1.32 -13.93
CA GLY A 471 10.75 0.04 -13.46
C GLY A 471 10.90 0.17 -11.94
N ASP A 472 11.21 -0.91 -11.22
CA ASP A 472 11.34 -0.91 -9.76
C ASP A 472 12.76 -0.50 -9.32
N VAL A 473 12.97 0.82 -9.27
CA VAL A 473 14.20 1.48 -8.82
C VAL A 473 14.74 0.92 -7.50
N ASN A 474 13.86 0.59 -6.53
CA ASN A 474 14.29 0.09 -5.22
C ASN A 474 14.84 -1.34 -5.32
N THR A 475 14.23 -2.20 -6.13
CA THR A 475 14.71 -3.57 -6.35
C THR A 475 15.97 -3.57 -7.22
N VAL A 476 16.09 -2.68 -8.22
CA VAL A 476 17.34 -2.50 -8.98
C VAL A 476 18.48 -2.11 -8.04
N TRP A 477 18.29 -1.06 -7.22
CA TRP A 477 19.31 -0.60 -6.27
C TRP A 477 19.69 -1.69 -5.26
N LYS A 478 18.70 -2.37 -4.65
CA LYS A 478 18.95 -3.46 -3.70
C LYS A 478 19.80 -4.60 -4.29
N GLN A 479 19.65 -4.89 -5.60
CA GLN A 479 20.50 -5.87 -6.26
C GLN A 479 21.88 -5.30 -6.56
N LEU A 480 22.01 -4.08 -7.09
CA LEU A 480 23.30 -3.43 -7.35
C LEU A 480 24.18 -3.38 -6.08
N SER A 481 23.64 -2.89 -4.95
CA SER A 481 24.36 -2.83 -3.67
C SER A 481 24.59 -4.21 -3.01
N SER A 482 24.13 -5.30 -3.63
CA SER A 482 24.34 -6.65 -3.09
C SER A 482 25.76 -7.13 -3.42
N PRO A 483 26.56 -7.57 -2.44
CA PRO A 483 27.90 -8.12 -2.70
C PRO A 483 27.85 -9.38 -3.57
N VAL A 484 26.68 -10.04 -3.66
CA VAL A 484 26.41 -11.20 -4.52
C VAL A 484 26.53 -10.87 -6.02
N THR A 485 26.41 -9.59 -6.42
CA THR A 485 26.66 -9.19 -7.81
C THR A 485 28.14 -9.19 -8.19
N GLY A 486 29.05 -9.11 -7.22
CA GLY A 486 30.48 -8.91 -7.45
C GLY A 486 30.86 -7.58 -8.14
N LEU A 487 29.95 -6.62 -8.26
CA LEU A 487 30.20 -5.31 -8.87
C LEU A 487 31.15 -4.47 -7.99
N THR A 488 31.99 -3.66 -8.65
CA THR A 488 32.95 -2.76 -8.00
C THR A 488 32.59 -1.30 -8.21
N ASN A 489 33.15 -0.42 -7.35
CA ASN A 489 33.00 1.04 -7.43
C ASN A 489 31.56 1.56 -7.28
N ILE A 490 30.66 0.85 -6.58
CA ILE A 490 29.30 1.34 -6.31
C ILE A 490 29.32 2.34 -5.15
N GLU A 491 28.78 3.55 -5.41
CA GLU A 491 28.68 4.65 -4.46
C GLU A 491 27.20 4.98 -4.18
N ASP A 492 26.79 4.92 -2.90
CA ASP A 492 25.39 5.14 -2.49
C ASP A 492 24.82 6.49 -2.94
N GLU A 493 25.65 7.53 -2.99
CA GLU A 493 25.31 8.88 -3.44
C GLU A 493 24.91 8.92 -4.92
N ASN A 494 25.44 8.01 -5.73
CA ASN A 494 25.21 7.90 -7.18
C ASN A 494 24.12 6.89 -7.56
N SER A 495 23.54 6.18 -6.59
CA SER A 495 22.45 5.20 -6.71
C SER A 495 21.40 5.56 -7.78
N GLN A 496 20.80 6.75 -7.72
CA GLN A 496 19.76 7.14 -8.68
C GLN A 496 20.30 7.40 -10.09
N ARG A 497 21.55 7.89 -10.24
CA ARG A 497 22.18 8.06 -11.55
C ARG A 497 22.47 6.72 -12.23
N TYR A 498 22.91 5.71 -11.47
CA TYR A 498 23.11 4.36 -12.01
C TYR A 498 21.81 3.80 -12.58
N VAL A 499 20.70 3.87 -11.84
CA VAL A 499 19.41 3.33 -12.31
C VAL A 499 18.91 4.08 -13.54
N ASP A 500 18.98 5.41 -13.56
CA ASP A 500 18.54 6.20 -14.72
C ASP A 500 19.36 5.88 -15.99
N ASP A 501 20.67 5.62 -15.88
CA ASP A 501 21.52 5.29 -17.04
C ASP A 501 21.42 3.80 -17.46
N LEU A 502 21.25 2.88 -16.50
CA LEU A 502 20.93 1.46 -16.78
C LEU A 502 19.58 1.31 -17.49
N MET A 503 18.56 2.11 -17.13
CA MET A 503 17.26 2.14 -17.81
C MET A 503 17.40 2.58 -19.28
N LYS A 504 18.30 3.54 -19.58
CA LYS A 504 18.62 3.92 -20.97
C LYS A 504 19.35 2.79 -21.71
N LEU A 505 20.35 2.18 -21.08
CA LEU A 505 21.17 1.11 -21.65
C LEU A 505 20.34 -0.15 -21.98
N LYS A 506 19.43 -0.54 -21.08
CA LYS A 506 18.42 -1.59 -21.28
C LYS A 506 17.44 -1.27 -22.42
N ALA A 507 17.05 0.00 -22.57
CA ALA A 507 16.20 0.43 -23.69
C ALA A 507 16.95 0.42 -25.04
N GLN A 508 18.26 0.70 -25.05
CA GLN A 508 19.11 0.64 -26.24
C GLN A 508 19.38 -0.80 -26.69
N THR A 509 19.85 -1.68 -25.79
CA THR A 509 20.06 -3.12 -26.11
C THR A 509 18.79 -3.79 -26.62
N ARG A 510 17.62 -3.44 -26.05
CA ARG A 510 16.31 -3.92 -26.52
C ARG A 510 15.93 -3.41 -27.91
N ALA A 511 16.40 -2.23 -28.32
CA ALA A 511 16.23 -1.71 -29.69
C ALA A 511 17.19 -2.38 -30.69
N GLU A 512 18.35 -2.86 -30.23
CA GLU A 512 19.31 -3.65 -31.00
C GLU A 512 18.93 -5.15 -31.10
N GLY A 513 17.89 -5.58 -30.36
CA GLY A 513 17.37 -6.95 -30.38
C GLY A 513 17.92 -7.89 -29.31
N ASN A 514 18.73 -7.39 -28.37
CA ASN A 514 19.15 -8.16 -27.18
C ASN A 514 18.15 -7.93 -26.03
N GLU A 515 17.62 -9.00 -25.43
CA GLU A 515 16.66 -8.85 -24.32
C GLU A 515 17.32 -8.54 -22.96
N PHE A 516 18.56 -8.98 -22.75
CA PHE A 516 19.29 -8.84 -21.48
C PHE A 516 20.51 -7.93 -21.61
N ILE A 517 20.74 -7.09 -20.60
CA ILE A 517 22.06 -6.49 -20.33
C ILE A 517 22.91 -7.48 -19.52
N THR A 518 24.19 -7.58 -19.83
CA THR A 518 25.16 -8.48 -19.17
C THR A 518 25.76 -7.85 -17.91
N TRP A 519 26.51 -8.64 -17.13
CA TRP A 519 27.29 -8.13 -16.00
C TRP A 519 28.28 -7.02 -16.43
N ASN A 520 28.96 -7.21 -17.57
CA ASN A 520 29.93 -6.25 -18.11
C ASN A 520 29.27 -4.92 -18.49
N ASP A 521 28.05 -4.95 -19.03
CA ASP A 521 27.27 -3.76 -19.36
C ASP A 521 26.91 -2.96 -18.10
N ILE A 522 26.59 -3.65 -17.00
CA ILE A 522 26.25 -3.04 -15.71
C ILE A 522 27.50 -2.41 -15.07
N GLN A 523 28.62 -3.13 -15.00
CA GLN A 523 29.89 -2.60 -14.47
C GLN A 523 30.36 -1.38 -15.27
N SER A 524 30.35 -1.47 -16.61
CA SER A 524 30.67 -0.35 -17.51
C SER A 524 29.71 0.85 -17.37
N CYS A 525 28.50 0.63 -16.84
CA CYS A 525 27.56 1.69 -16.51
C CYS A 525 27.88 2.38 -15.19
N VAL A 526 28.25 1.62 -14.15
CA VAL A 526 28.69 2.15 -12.85
C VAL A 526 29.96 2.99 -13.04
N ASP A 527 31.00 2.43 -13.65
CA ASP A 527 32.27 3.13 -13.86
C ASP A 527 32.11 4.41 -14.71
N ARG A 528 31.28 4.37 -15.76
CA ARG A 528 30.96 5.55 -16.58
C ARG A 528 30.27 6.64 -15.75
N VAL A 529 29.28 6.29 -14.94
CA VAL A 529 28.57 7.26 -14.09
C VAL A 529 29.52 7.89 -13.07
N ASN A 530 30.40 7.10 -12.45
CA ASN A 530 31.40 7.61 -11.51
C ASN A 530 32.38 8.59 -12.17
N ILE A 531 32.90 8.25 -13.37
CA ILE A 531 33.78 9.15 -14.13
C ILE A 531 33.08 10.47 -14.44
N VAL A 532 31.81 10.44 -14.85
CA VAL A 532 31.01 11.65 -15.13
C VAL A 532 30.76 12.47 -13.85
N VAL A 533 30.44 11.83 -12.73
CA VAL A 533 30.20 12.51 -11.45
C VAL A 533 31.49 13.12 -10.88
N HIS A 534 32.62 12.42 -11.00
CA HIS A 534 33.93 12.94 -10.62
C HIS A 534 34.33 14.13 -11.52
N GLU A 535 34.09 14.06 -12.83
CA GLU A 535 34.26 15.20 -13.75
C GLU A 535 33.37 16.41 -13.39
N GLU A 536 32.13 16.18 -12.93
CA GLU A 536 31.25 17.23 -12.43
C GLU A 536 31.75 17.83 -11.10
N HIS A 537 32.23 16.99 -10.19
CA HIS A 537 32.76 17.43 -8.88
C HIS A 537 34.03 18.29 -9.05
N GLU A 538 35.02 17.83 -9.82
CA GLU A 538 36.22 18.60 -10.15
C GLU A 538 35.89 19.94 -10.82
N ARG A 539 34.82 19.99 -11.63
CA ARG A 539 34.33 21.23 -12.26
C ARG A 539 33.68 22.17 -11.25
N ILE A 540 32.93 21.65 -10.28
CA ILE A 540 32.35 22.44 -9.17
C ILE A 540 33.47 23.02 -8.30
N LEU A 541 34.51 22.23 -7.98
CA LEU A 541 35.68 22.71 -7.25
C LEU A 541 36.42 23.83 -8.02
N ALA A 542 36.62 23.67 -9.33
CA ALA A 542 37.23 24.70 -10.16
C ALA A 542 36.39 26.00 -10.21
N ILE A 543 35.06 25.91 -10.32
CA ILE A 543 34.14 27.06 -10.24
C ILE A 543 34.22 27.73 -8.85
N GLY A 544 34.37 26.95 -7.78
CA GLY A 544 34.59 27.45 -6.42
C GLY A 544 35.87 28.30 -6.33
N LEU A 545 37.00 27.74 -6.78
CA LEU A 545 38.30 28.43 -6.79
C LEU A 545 38.30 29.71 -7.65
N ILE A 546 37.56 29.73 -8.77
CA ILE A 546 37.36 30.94 -9.57
C ILE A 546 36.58 32.00 -8.78
N ASN A 547 35.52 31.61 -8.08
CA ASN A 547 34.72 32.55 -7.28
C ASN A 547 35.48 33.08 -6.06
N GLU A 548 36.32 32.26 -5.43
CA GLU A 548 37.21 32.65 -4.32
C GLU A 548 38.26 33.67 -4.78
N ALA A 549 38.97 33.38 -5.88
CA ALA A 549 39.96 34.31 -6.45
C ALA A 549 39.34 35.66 -6.86
N LEU A 550 38.11 35.65 -7.38
CA LEU A 550 37.37 36.87 -7.70
C LEU A 550 37.05 37.72 -6.45
N ASP A 551 36.76 37.10 -5.31
CA ASP A 551 36.47 37.78 -4.04
C ASP A 551 37.74 38.30 -3.34
N GLU A 552 38.86 37.59 -3.47
CA GLU A 552 40.17 38.06 -3.00
C GLU A 552 40.69 39.26 -3.80
N GLY A 553 40.27 39.40 -5.06
CA GLY A 553 40.63 40.54 -5.92
C GLY A 553 42.02 40.47 -6.56
N ASP A 554 42.75 39.35 -6.42
CA ASP A 554 44.07 39.16 -7.03
C ASP A 554 43.95 38.64 -8.47
N THR A 555 44.24 39.51 -9.43
CA THR A 555 44.18 39.20 -10.87
C THR A 555 45.09 38.03 -11.28
N LYS A 556 46.17 37.76 -10.52
CA LYS A 556 47.06 36.62 -10.76
C LYS A 556 46.46 35.30 -10.29
N LYS A 557 45.70 35.32 -9.19
CA LYS A 557 44.92 34.15 -8.76
C LYS A 557 43.75 33.91 -9.70
N THR A 558 43.04 34.96 -10.11
CA THR A 558 41.90 34.84 -11.03
C THR A 558 42.31 34.25 -12.38
N ILE A 559 43.41 34.70 -13.00
CA ILE A 559 43.88 34.06 -14.24
C ILE A 559 44.35 32.61 -14.04
N GLN A 560 44.95 32.27 -12.90
CA GLN A 560 45.31 30.88 -12.58
C GLN A 560 44.08 29.98 -12.40
N ALA A 561 43.05 30.47 -11.69
CA ALA A 561 41.81 29.74 -11.48
C ALA A 561 41.02 29.54 -12.79
N LEU A 562 40.96 30.57 -13.65
CA LEU A 562 40.34 30.47 -14.98
C LEU A 562 41.11 29.53 -15.93
N GLN A 563 42.37 29.19 -15.63
CA GLN A 563 43.20 28.25 -16.39
C GLN A 563 43.14 26.80 -15.87
N ILE A 564 42.33 26.49 -14.84
CA ILE A 564 42.18 25.13 -14.31
C ILE A 564 41.51 24.21 -15.38
N PRO A 565 42.17 23.12 -15.84
CA PRO A 565 41.64 22.29 -16.92
C PRO A 565 40.27 21.65 -16.64
N ALA A 566 39.93 21.37 -15.39
CA ALA A 566 38.64 20.79 -14.99
C ALA A 566 37.44 21.73 -15.28
N ALA A 567 37.67 23.05 -15.30
CA ALA A 567 36.66 24.04 -15.68
C ALA A 567 36.30 23.95 -17.17
N LYS A 568 37.21 23.47 -18.03
CA LYS A 568 37.04 23.36 -19.50
C LYS A 568 36.63 24.70 -20.17
N LEU A 569 37.12 25.82 -19.63
CA LEU A 569 36.86 27.17 -20.15
C LEU A 569 37.63 27.47 -21.43
N GLU A 570 37.00 28.16 -22.37
CA GLU A 570 37.58 28.50 -23.69
C GLU A 570 38.04 29.97 -23.76
N GLY A 571 39.10 30.23 -24.54
CA GLY A 571 39.53 31.59 -24.89
C GLY A 571 40.25 32.40 -23.80
N VAL A 572 40.68 31.79 -22.69
CA VAL A 572 41.34 32.49 -21.57
C VAL A 572 42.75 32.97 -21.95
N ALA A 573 42.92 34.28 -22.11
CA ALA A 573 44.14 34.94 -22.56
C ALA A 573 44.81 35.75 -21.43
N PRO A 574 46.08 35.47 -21.04
CA PRO A 574 46.76 36.16 -19.94
C PRO A 574 46.86 37.69 -20.07
N LYS A 575 46.89 38.23 -21.30
CA LYS A 575 46.89 39.70 -21.55
C LYS A 575 45.59 40.40 -21.13
N VAL A 576 44.53 39.67 -20.78
CA VAL A 576 43.19 40.20 -20.45
C VAL A 576 42.85 40.01 -18.95
N ALA A 577 43.79 39.51 -18.13
CA ALA A 577 43.55 39.13 -16.73
C ALA A 577 42.87 40.21 -15.86
N GLN A 578 43.30 41.48 -15.98
CA GLN A 578 42.68 42.61 -15.27
C GLN A 578 41.21 42.80 -15.68
N HIS A 579 40.88 42.73 -16.98
CA HIS A 579 39.51 42.89 -17.47
C HIS A 579 38.63 41.66 -17.23
N TYR A 580 39.21 40.46 -17.11
CA TYR A 580 38.47 39.29 -16.59
C TYR A 580 38.05 39.54 -15.14
N GLN A 581 38.95 39.99 -14.27
CA GLN A 581 38.63 40.34 -12.88
C GLN A 581 37.51 41.40 -12.85
N ASP A 582 37.66 42.50 -13.58
CA ASP A 582 36.71 43.63 -13.55
C ASP A 582 35.36 43.32 -14.21
N THR A 583 35.32 42.44 -15.22
CA THR A 583 34.07 42.00 -15.88
C THR A 583 33.34 40.93 -15.06
N LEU A 584 34.05 39.96 -14.50
CA LEU A 584 33.46 38.89 -13.70
C LEU A 584 33.01 39.39 -12.31
N LEU A 585 33.82 40.21 -11.63
CA LEU A 585 33.42 40.82 -10.35
C LEU A 585 32.21 41.74 -10.52
N ARG A 586 32.09 42.41 -11.66
CA ARG A 586 30.87 43.15 -12.04
C ARG A 586 29.68 42.23 -12.27
N ALA A 587 29.82 41.17 -13.07
CA ALA A 587 28.74 40.21 -13.32
C ALA A 587 28.26 39.57 -12.00
N LYS A 588 29.16 39.27 -11.06
CA LYS A 588 28.84 38.76 -9.73
C LYS A 588 28.03 39.77 -8.90
N ARG A 589 28.39 41.06 -8.94
CA ARG A 589 27.64 42.15 -8.27
C ARG A 589 26.27 42.40 -8.90
N GLU A 590 26.18 42.39 -10.23
CA GLU A 590 24.90 42.54 -10.96
C GLU A 590 23.97 41.35 -10.61
N LYS A 591 24.51 40.13 -10.61
CA LYS A 591 23.78 38.93 -10.17
C LYS A 591 23.31 39.01 -8.71
N ALA A 592 24.18 39.39 -7.77
CA ALA A 592 23.83 39.53 -6.35
C ALA A 592 22.69 40.54 -6.11
N GLN A 593 22.62 41.61 -6.91
CA GLN A 593 21.53 42.59 -6.88
C GLN A 593 20.22 42.01 -7.42
N ASP A 594 20.28 41.27 -8.55
CA ASP A 594 19.10 40.63 -9.15
C ASP A 594 18.55 39.47 -8.30
N THR A 595 19.40 38.71 -7.62
CA THR A 595 19.00 37.59 -6.73
C THR A 595 18.67 38.02 -5.30
N GLN A 596 19.03 39.25 -4.90
CA GLN A 596 18.98 39.74 -3.51
C GLN A 596 19.80 38.86 -2.53
N ASP A 597 20.96 38.38 -3.00
CA ASP A 597 21.84 37.47 -2.26
C ASP A 597 23.29 37.92 -2.41
N GLU A 598 23.87 38.44 -1.31
CA GLU A 598 25.26 38.89 -1.26
C GLU A 598 26.28 37.75 -1.41
N THR A 599 25.84 36.48 -1.28
CA THR A 599 26.68 35.28 -1.46
C THR A 599 26.60 34.67 -2.86
N ALA A 600 25.94 35.34 -3.81
CA ALA A 600 25.73 34.85 -5.17
C ALA A 600 27.06 34.57 -5.92
N VAL A 601 27.36 33.29 -6.14
CA VAL A 601 28.48 32.82 -6.98
C VAL A 601 28.13 32.84 -8.47
N LEU A 602 29.13 33.00 -9.33
CA LEU A 602 29.02 32.79 -10.77
C LEU A 602 29.12 31.30 -11.13
N TRP A 603 28.27 30.82 -12.02
CA TRP A 603 28.30 29.49 -12.62
C TRP A 603 29.08 29.49 -13.94
N LEU A 604 29.41 28.30 -14.44
CA LEU A 604 30.28 28.10 -15.61
C LEU A 604 29.90 28.95 -16.82
N ASP A 605 28.62 28.92 -17.22
CA ASP A 605 28.12 29.66 -18.39
C ASP A 605 28.29 31.18 -18.22
N GLU A 606 28.05 31.69 -17.01
CA GLU A 606 28.19 33.12 -16.67
C GLU A 606 29.67 33.56 -16.67
N ILE A 607 30.57 32.66 -16.25
CA ILE A 607 32.03 32.83 -16.29
C ILE A 607 32.52 32.82 -17.74
N GLN A 608 32.07 31.86 -18.56
CA GLN A 608 32.42 31.75 -19.97
C GLN A 608 31.90 32.95 -20.78
N ASP A 609 30.66 33.38 -20.55
CA ASP A 609 30.13 34.62 -21.12
C ASP A 609 30.88 35.86 -20.61
N GLY A 610 31.43 35.83 -19.39
CA GLY A 610 32.31 36.87 -18.86
C GLY A 610 33.64 36.95 -19.62
N ILE A 611 34.29 35.81 -19.84
CA ILE A 611 35.52 35.69 -20.65
C ILE A 611 35.25 36.14 -22.10
N HIS A 612 34.17 35.68 -22.72
CA HIS A 612 33.78 36.07 -24.08
C HIS A 612 33.52 37.57 -24.19
N ARG A 613 32.82 38.18 -23.23
CA ARG A 613 32.61 39.63 -23.17
C ARG A 613 33.93 40.38 -23.03
N ALA A 614 34.77 40.02 -22.06
CA ALA A 614 36.06 40.68 -21.84
C ALA A 614 37.03 40.55 -23.03
N ASN A 615 37.07 39.39 -23.70
CA ASN A 615 37.84 39.22 -24.94
C ASN A 615 37.32 40.13 -26.06
N LYS A 616 36.00 40.14 -26.28
CA LYS A 616 35.37 40.98 -27.29
C LYS A 616 35.54 42.47 -27.00
N ASP A 617 35.41 42.89 -25.75
CA ASP A 617 35.67 44.27 -25.30
C ASP A 617 37.12 44.65 -25.57
N THR A 618 38.07 43.72 -25.43
CA THR A 618 39.48 43.93 -25.75
C THR A 618 39.68 44.14 -27.26
N GLU A 619 39.09 43.30 -28.11
CA GLU A 619 39.11 43.49 -29.57
C GLU A 619 38.44 44.80 -30.01
N GLU A 620 37.26 45.14 -29.46
CA GLU A 620 36.57 46.40 -29.76
C GLU A 620 37.39 47.61 -29.29
N SER A 621 38.07 47.51 -28.14
CA SER A 621 38.90 48.61 -27.60
C SER A 621 40.22 48.79 -28.34
N GLU A 622 40.85 47.71 -28.80
CA GLU A 622 42.03 47.76 -29.67
C GLU A 622 41.67 48.40 -31.02
N ARG A 623 40.60 47.93 -31.68
CA ARG A 623 40.11 48.51 -32.95
C ARG A 623 39.68 49.97 -32.79
N PHE A 624 39.01 50.33 -31.70
CA PHE A 624 38.65 51.72 -31.38
C PHE A 624 39.88 52.62 -31.25
N SER A 625 40.91 52.15 -30.54
CA SER A 625 42.15 52.90 -30.30
C SER A 625 42.94 53.09 -31.59
N LEU A 626 43.09 52.02 -32.38
CA LEU A 626 43.71 52.05 -33.71
C LEU A 626 42.91 52.94 -34.69
N GLY A 627 41.57 52.97 -34.58
CA GLY A 627 40.72 53.85 -35.37
C GLY A 627 40.89 55.33 -35.01
N ILE A 628 40.99 55.67 -33.72
CA ILE A 628 41.33 57.03 -33.27
C ILE A 628 42.73 57.44 -33.72
N LEU A 629 43.69 56.52 -33.67
CA LEU A 629 45.04 56.74 -34.21
C LEU A 629 45.00 56.98 -35.73
N ALA A 630 44.26 56.18 -36.50
CA ALA A 630 44.14 56.32 -37.95
C ALA A 630 43.41 57.61 -38.40
N ILE A 631 42.44 58.12 -37.61
CA ILE A 631 41.87 59.46 -37.82
C ILE A 631 42.93 60.53 -37.57
N ASN A 632 43.68 60.40 -36.47
CA ASN A 632 44.72 61.36 -36.10
C ASN A 632 45.87 61.40 -37.13
N GLU A 633 46.35 60.25 -37.60
CA GLU A 633 47.35 60.12 -38.65
C GLU A 633 46.83 60.74 -39.96
N ALA A 634 45.59 60.46 -40.39
CA ALA A 634 45.02 61.04 -41.61
C ALA A 634 44.86 62.57 -41.52
N VAL A 635 44.46 63.10 -40.36
CA VAL A 635 44.34 64.54 -40.11
C VAL A 635 45.69 65.26 -40.17
N ASP A 636 46.80 64.60 -39.82
CA ASP A 636 48.16 65.13 -39.94
C ASP A 636 48.69 65.08 -41.38
N HIS A 637 48.39 64.02 -42.14
CA HIS A 637 48.77 63.90 -43.56
C HIS A 637 47.95 64.83 -44.48
N GLY A 638 46.78 65.29 -44.03
CA GLY A 638 45.93 66.25 -44.75
C GLY A 638 45.05 65.64 -45.86
N ASP A 639 45.01 64.31 -45.99
CA ASP A 639 44.22 63.62 -47.00
C ASP A 639 42.74 63.58 -46.60
N VAL A 640 41.94 64.44 -47.25
CA VAL A 640 40.48 64.52 -47.08
C VAL A 640 39.78 63.17 -47.30
N SER A 641 40.27 62.36 -48.24
CA SER A 641 39.68 61.06 -48.59
C SER A 641 40.01 59.98 -47.56
N GLN A 642 41.26 59.94 -47.07
CA GLN A 642 41.67 59.05 -45.99
C GLN A 642 40.98 59.43 -44.68
N THR A 643 40.93 60.73 -44.35
CA THR A 643 40.21 61.23 -43.17
C THR A 643 38.72 60.90 -43.26
N LEU A 644 38.03 61.14 -44.39
CA LEU A 644 36.62 60.73 -44.54
C LEU A 644 36.44 59.22 -44.36
N SER A 645 37.38 58.40 -44.86
CA SER A 645 37.34 56.95 -44.69
C SER A 645 37.46 56.56 -43.21
N SER A 646 38.48 57.06 -42.50
CA SER A 646 38.70 56.80 -41.08
C SER A 646 37.55 57.31 -40.20
N LEU A 647 37.01 58.51 -40.49
CA LEU A 647 35.84 59.07 -39.80
C LEU A 647 34.56 58.25 -40.00
N ARG A 648 34.47 57.48 -41.10
CA ARG A 648 33.35 56.58 -41.41
C ARG A 648 33.59 55.15 -40.92
N SER A 649 34.70 54.84 -40.25
CA SER A 649 34.88 53.52 -39.64
C SER A 649 33.86 53.28 -38.53
N GLN A 650 33.35 52.05 -38.47
CA GLN A 650 32.42 51.61 -37.43
C GLN A 650 33.12 51.48 -36.06
N ASP A 651 34.43 51.19 -36.05
CA ASP A 651 35.23 50.93 -34.84
C ASP A 651 35.22 52.12 -33.87
N VAL A 652 35.22 53.36 -34.39
CA VAL A 652 35.30 54.59 -33.60
C VAL A 652 33.90 55.06 -33.12
N GLY A 653 32.83 54.54 -33.71
CA GLY A 653 31.46 54.84 -33.33
C GLY A 653 31.12 56.34 -33.38
N LEU A 654 31.49 57.01 -34.48
CA LEU A 654 31.19 58.41 -34.74
C LEU A 654 29.82 58.59 -35.42
N TYR A 655 29.09 59.62 -35.02
CA TYR A 655 27.73 59.89 -35.49
C TYR A 655 27.67 61.17 -36.34
N GLY A 656 26.86 61.13 -37.40
CA GLY A 656 26.55 62.31 -38.23
C GLY A 656 27.52 62.61 -39.37
N VAL A 657 28.51 61.75 -39.67
CA VAL A 657 29.47 61.99 -40.77
C VAL A 657 28.77 61.95 -42.14
N THR A 658 28.63 63.13 -42.78
CA THR A 658 28.08 63.31 -44.13
C THR A 658 29.20 63.45 -45.17
N PRO A 659 29.25 62.63 -46.24
CA PRO A 659 30.28 62.72 -47.28
C PRO A 659 30.44 64.12 -47.89
N GLU A 660 29.35 64.88 -47.96
CA GLU A 660 29.26 66.23 -48.52
C GLU A 660 30.05 67.27 -47.71
N CYS A 661 30.42 66.95 -46.46
CA CYS A 661 31.17 67.82 -45.56
C CYS A 661 32.65 67.46 -45.41
N ALA A 662 33.18 66.49 -46.18
CA ALA A 662 34.51 65.92 -46.02
C ALA A 662 35.66 66.95 -45.90
N GLU A 663 35.75 67.89 -46.85
CA GLU A 663 36.78 68.95 -46.84
C GLU A 663 36.67 69.85 -45.60
N THR A 664 35.45 70.06 -45.11
CA THR A 664 35.21 70.86 -43.91
C THR A 664 35.60 70.09 -42.65
N TYR A 665 35.28 68.79 -42.55
CA TYR A 665 35.78 67.98 -41.43
C TYR A 665 37.30 67.98 -41.36
N GLN A 666 38.00 67.76 -42.49
CA GLN A 666 39.46 67.82 -42.54
C GLN A 666 39.99 69.17 -42.04
N ARG A 667 39.45 70.29 -42.55
CA ARG A 667 39.91 71.64 -42.20
C ARG A 667 39.73 71.94 -40.71
N GLU A 668 38.52 71.70 -40.17
CA GLU A 668 38.23 72.01 -38.77
C GLU A 668 39.01 71.06 -37.82
N LEU A 669 39.13 69.77 -38.12
CA LEU A 669 39.91 68.81 -37.31
C LEU A 669 41.41 69.15 -37.31
N SER A 670 42.00 69.49 -38.47
CA SER A 670 43.39 69.96 -38.53
C SER A 670 43.59 71.27 -37.75
N GLU A 671 42.59 72.15 -37.67
CA GLU A 671 42.69 73.35 -36.84
C GLU A 671 42.58 73.06 -35.34
N VAL A 672 41.65 72.19 -34.91
CA VAL A 672 41.57 71.74 -33.51
C VAL A 672 42.89 71.08 -33.08
N LYS A 673 43.46 70.18 -33.90
CA LYS A 673 44.74 69.52 -33.59
C LYS A 673 45.92 70.51 -33.53
N ARG A 674 45.96 71.48 -34.46
CA ARG A 674 46.96 72.58 -34.43
C ARG A 674 46.85 73.43 -33.16
N ARG A 675 45.64 73.70 -32.66
CA ARG A 675 45.43 74.42 -31.39
C ARG A 675 45.93 73.61 -30.19
N LYS A 676 45.77 72.29 -30.16
CA LYS A 676 46.33 71.41 -29.11
C LYS A 676 47.86 71.40 -29.13
N MET A 677 48.48 71.19 -30.30
CA MET A 677 49.95 71.22 -30.44
C MET A 677 50.56 72.57 -30.03
N ALA A 678 49.85 73.69 -30.23
CA ALA A 678 50.28 75.02 -29.81
C ALA A 678 50.28 75.25 -28.27
N ALA A 679 49.66 74.36 -27.48
CA ALA A 679 49.69 74.44 -26.01
C ALA A 679 51.00 73.91 -25.40
N GLY A 680 51.83 73.22 -26.20
CA GLY A 680 53.03 72.51 -25.75
C GLY A 680 52.70 71.08 -25.31
N GLY A 681 53.21 70.09 -26.04
CA GLY A 681 52.93 68.68 -25.77
C GLY A 681 53.85 68.06 -24.71
N ASN A 682 53.30 67.21 -23.85
CA ASN A 682 54.03 66.58 -22.74
C ASN A 682 54.95 65.41 -23.15
N GLY A 683 54.92 64.99 -24.41
CA GLY A 683 55.80 63.96 -24.97
C GLY A 683 55.42 62.51 -24.64
N SER A 684 54.29 62.27 -23.96
CA SER A 684 53.82 60.90 -23.69
C SER A 684 53.42 60.16 -24.97
N GLU A 685 53.75 58.87 -25.00
CA GLU A 685 53.35 57.92 -26.04
C GLU A 685 52.06 57.15 -25.69
N TRP A 686 51.44 57.41 -24.54
CA TRP A 686 50.26 56.70 -24.07
C TRP A 686 48.97 57.54 -24.16
N VAL A 687 47.89 56.91 -24.62
CA VAL A 687 46.53 57.46 -24.58
C VAL A 687 45.62 56.55 -23.77
N LYS A 688 44.87 57.13 -22.84
CA LYS A 688 43.81 56.49 -22.07
C LYS A 688 42.47 56.74 -22.75
N HIS A 689 41.88 55.69 -23.29
CA HIS A 689 40.58 55.71 -23.92
C HIS A 689 39.47 55.35 -22.93
N TRP A 690 38.37 56.11 -22.95
CA TRP A 690 37.13 55.73 -22.27
C TRP A 690 36.30 54.86 -23.21
N VAL A 691 36.28 53.56 -22.94
CA VAL A 691 35.68 52.56 -23.84
C VAL A 691 34.29 52.13 -23.36
N ARG A 692 33.59 51.33 -24.18
CA ARG A 692 32.28 50.77 -23.83
C ARG A 692 32.41 49.90 -22.57
N GLY A 693 31.32 49.80 -21.81
CA GLY A 693 31.31 49.19 -20.47
C GLY A 693 31.65 50.16 -19.33
N GLY A 694 32.41 51.23 -19.59
CA GLY A 694 32.82 52.21 -18.59
C GLY A 694 34.21 51.97 -18.00
N TYR A 695 35.09 51.35 -18.79
CA TYR A 695 36.45 50.98 -18.41
C TYR A 695 37.49 51.89 -19.08
N HIS A 696 38.73 51.81 -18.59
CA HIS A 696 39.88 52.52 -19.16
C HIS A 696 40.75 51.54 -19.96
N TYR A 697 40.97 51.85 -21.23
CA TYR A 697 41.89 51.12 -22.09
C TYR A 697 43.10 51.99 -22.40
N TYR A 698 44.32 51.48 -22.14
CA TYR A 698 45.58 52.21 -22.28
C TYR A 698 46.27 51.73 -23.55
N HIS A 699 46.42 52.62 -24.53
CA HIS A 699 47.01 52.31 -25.83
C HIS A 699 48.34 53.06 -26.04
N ASN A 700 49.37 52.35 -26.50
CA ASN A 700 50.67 52.93 -26.79
C ASN A 700 50.78 53.30 -28.28
N LEU A 701 50.94 54.60 -28.56
CA LEU A 701 50.98 55.16 -29.90
C LEU A 701 52.19 54.68 -30.74
N ARG A 702 53.27 54.21 -30.09
CA ARG A 702 54.51 53.77 -30.75
C ARG A 702 54.51 52.27 -31.05
N THR A 703 54.14 51.41 -30.09
CA THR A 703 54.08 49.96 -30.30
C THR A 703 52.77 49.50 -30.96
N LYS A 704 51.74 50.35 -30.89
CA LYS A 704 50.35 50.05 -31.32
C LYS A 704 49.69 48.89 -30.56
N GLU A 705 50.29 48.45 -29.45
CA GLU A 705 49.64 47.56 -28.47
C GLU A 705 48.85 48.36 -27.43
N GLY A 706 47.88 47.74 -26.77
CA GLY A 706 47.18 48.30 -25.63
C GLY A 706 46.72 47.24 -24.62
N GLY A 707 46.26 47.70 -23.45
CA GLY A 707 45.85 46.83 -22.34
C GLY A 707 44.96 47.55 -21.32
N TRP A 708 44.57 46.82 -20.29
CA TRP A 708 43.62 47.26 -19.27
C TRP A 708 44.30 47.74 -17.97
N ASP A 709 45.49 47.23 -17.68
CA ASP A 709 46.36 47.71 -16.60
C ASP A 709 46.89 49.13 -16.91
N GLU A 710 46.95 50.01 -15.91
CA GLU A 710 47.58 51.32 -16.07
C GLU A 710 49.12 51.17 -16.14
N PRO A 711 49.79 51.65 -17.21
CA PRO A 711 51.24 51.56 -17.33
C PRO A 711 51.97 52.29 -16.19
N ALA A 712 53.11 51.73 -15.76
CA ALA A 712 53.99 52.42 -14.82
C ALA A 712 54.40 53.80 -15.38
N GLU A 713 54.29 54.84 -14.55
CA GLU A 713 54.53 56.24 -14.92
C GLU A 713 53.64 56.77 -16.07
N PHE A 714 52.39 56.27 -16.17
CA PHE A 714 51.42 56.76 -17.16
C PHE A 714 51.19 58.28 -17.09
N VAL A 715 51.29 58.92 -18.26
CA VAL A 715 50.91 60.32 -18.51
C VAL A 715 50.00 60.33 -19.74
N GLN A 716 48.88 61.06 -19.69
CA GLN A 716 47.98 61.19 -20.83
C GLN A 716 48.59 62.08 -21.92
N ASN A 717 48.78 61.56 -23.13
CA ASN A 717 49.17 62.36 -24.29
C ASN A 717 48.15 63.48 -24.58
N ASP A 718 48.66 64.68 -24.84
CA ASP A 718 47.91 65.91 -25.07
C ASP A 718 47.92 66.40 -26.54
N THR A 719 48.72 65.78 -27.42
CA THR A 719 48.86 66.17 -28.83
C THR A 719 47.86 65.50 -29.78
N GLN A 720 47.35 64.31 -29.43
CA GLN A 720 46.33 63.61 -30.21
C GLN A 720 44.91 64.17 -29.95
N LEU A 721 44.04 64.11 -30.95
CA LEU A 721 42.62 64.38 -30.81
C LEU A 721 41.91 63.23 -30.09
N SER A 722 41.08 63.57 -29.10
CA SER A 722 40.16 62.62 -28.45
C SER A 722 38.93 62.36 -29.31
N ARG A 723 38.23 61.26 -29.02
CA ARG A 723 36.98 60.88 -29.71
C ARG A 723 35.87 61.93 -29.53
N GLU A 724 35.87 62.63 -28.40
CA GLU A 724 34.92 63.68 -28.03
C GLU A 724 35.19 64.96 -28.82
N GLU A 725 36.47 65.32 -29.00
CA GLU A 725 36.90 66.45 -29.82
C GLU A 725 36.56 66.22 -31.30
N ILE A 726 36.81 65.01 -31.81
CA ILE A 726 36.44 64.57 -33.16
C ILE A 726 34.91 64.61 -33.35
N GLN A 727 34.15 63.98 -32.44
CA GLN A 727 32.69 63.96 -32.50
C GLN A 727 32.08 65.36 -32.39
N SER A 728 32.60 66.22 -31.52
CA SER A 728 32.13 67.61 -31.37
C SER A 728 32.30 68.40 -32.67
N THR A 729 33.48 68.29 -33.29
CA THR A 729 33.80 68.93 -34.57
C THR A 729 32.87 68.47 -35.69
N ILE A 730 32.67 67.15 -35.85
CA ILE A 730 31.73 66.58 -36.81
C ILE A 730 30.30 67.08 -36.55
N SER A 731 29.86 67.06 -35.29
CA SER A 731 28.49 67.44 -34.91
C SER A 731 28.21 68.91 -35.24
N GLY A 732 29.18 69.80 -34.99
CA GLY A 732 29.06 71.23 -35.32
C GLY A 732 28.95 71.47 -36.83
N VAL A 733 29.84 70.88 -37.62
CA VAL A 733 29.85 71.00 -39.09
C VAL A 733 28.56 70.43 -39.70
N THR A 734 28.15 69.24 -39.25
CA THR A 734 26.94 68.56 -39.76
C THR A 734 25.67 69.31 -39.36
N ALA A 735 25.60 69.86 -38.14
CA ALA A 735 24.46 70.66 -37.70
C ALA A 735 24.34 71.98 -38.49
N ALA A 736 25.45 72.58 -38.91
CA ALA A 736 25.43 73.74 -39.81
C ALA A 736 24.87 73.37 -41.20
N TYR A 737 25.37 72.30 -41.81
CA TYR A 737 24.90 71.81 -43.12
C TYR A 737 23.42 71.39 -43.09
N ASN A 738 23.00 70.57 -42.13
CA ASN A 738 21.61 70.14 -41.97
C ASN A 738 20.66 71.32 -41.72
N ARG A 739 21.12 72.35 -41.00
CA ARG A 739 20.37 73.59 -40.82
C ARG A 739 20.15 74.29 -42.15
N GLU A 740 21.19 74.48 -42.96
CA GLU A 740 21.11 75.10 -44.28
C GLU A 740 20.10 74.37 -45.21
N GLN A 741 20.19 73.04 -45.29
CA GLN A 741 19.23 72.22 -46.04
C GLN A 741 17.79 72.35 -45.51
N LEU A 742 17.60 72.47 -44.20
CA LEU A 742 16.27 72.71 -43.60
C LEU A 742 15.68 74.09 -43.94
N TRP A 743 16.49 75.14 -44.13
CA TRP A 743 16.01 76.43 -44.62
C TRP A 743 15.53 76.32 -46.08
N LEU A 744 16.35 75.70 -46.94
CA LEU A 744 16.03 75.48 -48.36
C LEU A 744 14.74 74.66 -48.55
N ALA A 745 14.55 73.60 -47.76
CA ALA A 745 13.38 72.73 -47.86
C ALA A 745 12.04 73.40 -47.44
N ASN A 746 12.05 74.42 -46.58
CA ASN A 746 10.85 74.94 -45.91
C ASN A 746 10.36 76.32 -46.40
N GLU A 747 10.95 76.88 -47.45
CA GLU A 747 10.60 78.20 -48.02
C GLU A 747 9.09 78.36 -48.32
N ASN A 748 8.48 77.32 -48.90
CA ASN A 748 7.05 77.24 -49.21
C ASN A 748 6.11 77.23 -47.98
N LEU A 749 6.65 76.98 -46.79
CA LEU A 749 5.92 76.96 -45.52
C LEU A 749 6.07 78.30 -44.78
N ILE A 750 7.27 78.88 -44.82
CA ILE A 750 7.59 80.22 -44.31
C ILE A 750 6.74 81.29 -45.02
N THR A 751 6.61 81.21 -46.35
CA THR A 751 5.77 82.13 -47.15
C THR A 751 4.28 82.03 -46.81
N LYS A 752 3.76 80.82 -46.54
CA LYS A 752 2.38 80.62 -46.05
C LYS A 752 2.17 81.22 -44.66
N LEU A 753 3.15 81.08 -43.75
CA LEU A 753 3.08 81.70 -42.42
C LEU A 753 3.02 83.23 -42.51
N GLN A 754 3.84 83.85 -43.37
CA GLN A 754 3.78 85.30 -43.62
C GLN A 754 2.39 85.75 -44.11
N ALA A 755 1.75 84.98 -45.00
CA ALA A 755 0.39 85.26 -45.47
C ALA A 755 -0.66 85.16 -44.34
N CYS A 756 -0.55 84.16 -43.46
CA CYS A 756 -1.41 84.03 -42.27
C CYS A 756 -1.25 85.22 -41.31
N CYS A 757 -0.03 85.68 -41.04
CA CYS A 757 0.22 86.84 -40.18
C CYS A 757 -0.36 88.13 -40.76
N ARG A 758 -0.20 88.38 -42.08
CA ARG A 758 -0.86 89.49 -42.78
C ARG A 758 -2.39 89.41 -42.66
N GLY A 759 -2.96 88.21 -42.82
CA GLY A 759 -4.39 87.95 -42.68
C GLY A 759 -4.94 88.11 -41.25
N TYR A 760 -4.12 87.91 -40.22
CA TYR A 760 -4.50 88.13 -38.82
C TYR A 760 -4.69 89.62 -38.49
N LEU A 761 -3.75 90.47 -38.93
CA LEU A 761 -3.77 91.92 -38.67
C LEU A 761 -5.05 92.58 -39.22
N VAL A 762 -5.48 92.24 -40.43
CA VAL A 762 -6.73 92.74 -41.04
C VAL A 762 -7.97 92.33 -40.23
N ARG A 763 -7.98 91.11 -39.67
CA ARG A 763 -9.10 90.65 -38.81
C ARG A 763 -9.12 91.36 -37.46
N GLN A 764 -7.96 91.74 -36.93
CA GLN A 764 -7.84 92.52 -35.70
C GLN A 764 -8.46 93.91 -35.87
N GLU A 765 -8.17 94.59 -36.99
CA GLU A 765 -8.79 95.88 -37.34
C GLU A 765 -10.31 95.76 -37.46
N PHE A 766 -10.80 94.77 -38.23
CA PHE A 766 -12.25 94.52 -38.37
C PHE A 766 -12.94 94.27 -37.02
N ASN A 767 -12.35 93.46 -36.15
CA ASN A 767 -12.88 93.17 -34.82
C ASN A 767 -12.93 94.42 -33.91
N SER A 768 -11.98 95.35 -34.03
CA SER A 768 -12.04 96.63 -33.28
C SER A 768 -13.29 97.43 -33.65
N ARG A 769 -13.62 97.52 -34.95
CA ARG A 769 -14.77 98.27 -35.47
C ARG A 769 -16.10 97.58 -35.17
N MET A 770 -16.12 96.25 -35.20
CA MET A 770 -17.25 95.44 -34.72
C MET A 770 -17.50 95.66 -33.22
N ASN A 771 -16.46 95.77 -32.40
CA ASN A 771 -16.61 96.01 -30.96
C ASN A 771 -17.07 97.44 -30.63
N PHE A 772 -16.71 98.44 -31.43
CA PHE A 772 -17.32 99.78 -31.33
C PHE A 772 -18.83 99.74 -31.58
N LEU A 773 -19.28 99.06 -32.64
CA LEU A 773 -20.72 98.91 -32.93
C LEU A 773 -21.45 98.16 -31.80
N LYS A 774 -20.86 97.08 -31.27
CA LYS A 774 -21.42 96.34 -30.12
C LYS A 774 -21.61 97.22 -28.88
N LYS A 775 -20.69 98.15 -28.58
CA LYS A 775 -20.83 99.08 -27.45
C LYS A 775 -22.04 100.03 -27.58
N GLN A 776 -22.52 100.32 -28.79
CA GLN A 776 -23.69 101.18 -29.03
C GLN A 776 -25.04 100.45 -29.00
N VAL A 777 -25.04 99.11 -28.98
CA VAL A 777 -26.26 98.28 -28.97
C VAL A 777 -27.22 98.62 -27.82
N PRO A 778 -26.80 98.90 -26.57
CA PRO A 778 -27.74 99.26 -25.49
C PRO A 778 -28.55 100.52 -25.78
N ALA A 779 -27.92 101.57 -26.31
CA ALA A 779 -28.60 102.82 -26.68
C ALA A 779 -29.59 102.61 -27.83
N ILE A 780 -29.17 101.89 -28.88
CA ILE A 780 -30.02 101.50 -30.01
C ILE A 780 -31.23 100.67 -29.51
N THR A 781 -31.00 99.74 -28.59
CA THR A 781 -32.03 98.85 -28.05
C THR A 781 -33.03 99.61 -27.17
N CYS A 782 -32.58 100.62 -26.41
CA CYS A 782 -33.45 101.51 -25.63
C CYS A 782 -34.40 102.33 -26.53
N ILE A 783 -33.86 102.95 -27.58
CA ILE A 783 -34.65 103.71 -28.57
C ILE A 783 -35.65 102.77 -29.28
N GLN A 784 -35.20 101.59 -29.70
CA GLN A 784 -36.06 100.59 -30.32
C GLN A 784 -37.15 100.05 -29.38
N SER A 785 -36.86 99.85 -28.09
CA SER A 785 -37.84 99.29 -27.14
C SER A 785 -38.94 100.29 -26.80
N GLN A 786 -38.59 101.58 -26.63
CA GLN A 786 -39.57 102.66 -26.45
C GLN A 786 -40.50 102.78 -27.67
N TRP A 787 -39.94 102.79 -28.89
CA TRP A 787 -40.74 102.87 -30.12
C TRP A 787 -41.62 101.63 -30.35
N ARG A 788 -41.09 100.42 -30.15
CA ARG A 788 -41.86 99.17 -30.19
C ARG A 788 -42.99 99.19 -29.16
N GLY A 789 -42.73 99.66 -27.94
CA GLY A 789 -43.71 99.81 -26.87
C GLY A 789 -44.85 100.76 -27.25
N TYR A 790 -44.54 101.95 -27.79
CA TYR A 790 -45.55 102.89 -28.28
C TYR A 790 -46.42 102.28 -29.39
N LYS A 791 -45.77 101.71 -30.43
CA LYS A 791 -46.46 101.09 -31.57
C LYS A 791 -47.39 99.95 -31.12
N GLN A 792 -46.93 99.09 -30.22
CA GLN A 792 -47.71 97.95 -29.74
C GLN A 792 -48.91 98.37 -28.86
N ARG A 793 -48.74 99.36 -27.97
CA ARG A 793 -49.85 99.90 -27.16
C ARG A 793 -50.95 100.48 -28.05
N LYS A 794 -50.57 101.27 -29.07
CA LYS A 794 -51.53 101.89 -30.00
C LYS A 794 -52.26 100.83 -30.86
N ALA A 795 -51.56 99.80 -31.33
CA ALA A 795 -52.16 98.69 -32.05
C ALA A 795 -53.09 97.83 -31.17
N TYR A 796 -52.72 97.61 -29.90
CA TYR A 796 -53.56 96.90 -28.93
C TYR A 796 -54.87 97.65 -28.65
N GLN A 797 -54.81 98.97 -28.44
CA GLN A 797 -55.99 99.79 -28.17
C GLN A 797 -57.01 99.70 -29.32
N ILE A 798 -56.58 99.95 -30.56
CA ILE A 798 -57.41 99.83 -31.76
C ILE A 798 -58.06 98.44 -31.87
N ARG A 799 -57.30 97.38 -31.56
CA ARG A 799 -57.82 96.01 -31.61
C ARG A 799 -58.76 95.68 -30.46
N LEU A 800 -58.57 96.25 -29.27
CA LEU A 800 -59.46 96.10 -28.12
C LEU A 800 -60.83 96.73 -28.41
N ASP A 801 -60.84 97.91 -29.01
CA ASP A 801 -62.07 98.64 -29.32
C ASP A 801 -62.83 97.98 -30.49
N TYR A 802 -62.12 97.44 -31.50
CA TYR A 802 -62.72 96.53 -32.50
C TYR A 802 -63.32 95.26 -31.87
N LEU A 803 -62.61 94.59 -30.96
CA LEU A 803 -63.12 93.37 -30.32
C LEU A 803 -64.31 93.62 -29.38
N ARG A 804 -64.42 94.83 -28.81
CA ARG A 804 -65.59 95.28 -28.05
C ARG A 804 -66.82 95.45 -28.95
N ALA A 805 -66.67 96.06 -30.13
CA ALA A 805 -67.75 96.25 -31.08
C ALA A 805 -68.29 94.93 -31.67
N GLN A 806 -67.43 93.93 -31.87
CA GLN A 806 -67.80 92.63 -32.48
C GLN A 806 -68.24 91.55 -31.47
N LYS A 807 -68.39 91.88 -30.17
CA LYS A 807 -68.64 90.93 -29.06
C LYS A 807 -69.72 89.87 -29.35
N ASP A 808 -70.88 90.27 -29.85
CA ASP A 808 -72.04 89.38 -29.98
C ASP A 808 -71.92 88.37 -31.14
N GLN A 809 -71.11 88.69 -32.17
CA GLN A 809 -70.76 87.73 -33.21
C GLN A 809 -69.80 86.67 -32.68
N VAL A 810 -68.84 87.05 -31.82
CA VAL A 810 -67.89 86.11 -31.20
C VAL A 810 -68.62 85.10 -30.31
N VAL A 811 -69.63 85.52 -29.54
CA VAL A 811 -70.44 84.60 -28.72
C VAL A 811 -71.14 83.53 -29.56
N LYS A 812 -71.70 83.89 -30.73
CA LYS A 812 -72.33 82.94 -31.66
C LYS A 812 -71.33 81.94 -32.24
N ILE A 813 -70.12 82.37 -32.60
CA ILE A 813 -69.06 81.47 -33.10
C ILE A 813 -68.55 80.53 -31.98
N GLN A 814 -68.43 81.04 -30.76
CA GLN A 814 -67.99 80.25 -29.60
C GLN A 814 -68.95 79.10 -29.26
N SER A 815 -70.27 79.31 -29.28
CA SER A 815 -71.23 78.22 -29.00
C SER A 815 -71.16 77.12 -30.07
N MET A 816 -71.07 77.50 -31.35
CA MET A 816 -70.96 76.58 -32.47
C MET A 816 -69.64 75.77 -32.43
N THR A 817 -68.52 76.42 -32.07
CA THR A 817 -67.21 75.77 -31.92
C THR A 817 -67.18 74.82 -30.72
N ARG A 818 -67.81 75.19 -29.59
CA ARG A 818 -67.95 74.31 -28.42
C ARG A 818 -68.73 73.04 -28.77
N MET A 819 -69.83 73.14 -29.53
CA MET A 819 -70.57 71.98 -30.03
C MET A 819 -69.69 71.08 -30.92
N TYR A 820 -68.94 71.67 -31.86
CA TYR A 820 -68.07 70.91 -32.76
C TYR A 820 -66.95 70.18 -31.99
N GLN A 821 -66.27 70.84 -31.05
CA GLN A 821 -65.23 70.22 -30.24
C GLN A 821 -65.77 69.08 -29.37
N ALA A 822 -66.96 69.23 -28.77
CA ALA A 822 -67.62 68.15 -28.03
C ALA A 822 -67.93 66.94 -28.92
N ARG A 823 -68.49 67.17 -30.12
CA ARG A 823 -68.80 66.12 -31.10
C ARG A 823 -67.54 65.42 -31.62
N LYS A 824 -66.43 66.14 -31.86
CA LYS A 824 -65.15 65.54 -32.24
C LYS A 824 -64.58 64.69 -31.10
N ARG A 825 -64.43 65.24 -29.90
CA ARG A 825 -63.91 64.52 -28.72
C ARG A 825 -64.67 63.22 -28.43
N TYR A 826 -66.00 63.22 -28.64
CA TYR A 826 -66.82 62.02 -28.50
C TYR A 826 -66.47 60.94 -29.55
N ARG A 827 -66.32 61.32 -30.83
CA ARG A 827 -65.95 60.39 -31.92
C ARG A 827 -64.53 59.84 -31.74
N ASP A 828 -63.57 60.70 -31.45
CA ASP A 828 -62.16 60.32 -31.23
C ASP A 828 -62.06 59.30 -30.07
N ARG A 829 -62.80 59.54 -28.98
CA ARG A 829 -62.89 58.63 -27.81
C ARG A 829 -63.60 57.31 -28.14
N LEU A 830 -64.63 57.31 -28.99
CA LEU A 830 -65.31 56.10 -29.45
C LEU A 830 -64.38 55.23 -30.31
N GLN A 831 -63.58 55.85 -31.18
CA GLN A 831 -62.60 55.16 -32.00
C GLN A 831 -61.45 54.58 -31.15
N TYR A 832 -60.97 55.35 -30.16
CA TYR A 832 -59.96 54.88 -29.20
C TYR A 832 -60.42 53.60 -28.48
N PHE A 833 -61.66 53.56 -27.96
CA PHE A 833 -62.17 52.36 -27.29
C PHE A 833 -62.34 51.17 -28.24
N ARG A 834 -62.75 51.37 -29.49
CA ARG A 834 -62.84 50.29 -30.50
C ARG A 834 -61.48 49.66 -30.79
N ASN A 835 -60.44 50.47 -30.94
CA ASN A 835 -59.09 49.98 -31.24
C ASN A 835 -58.46 49.20 -30.07
N HIS A 836 -58.88 49.44 -28.83
CA HIS A 836 -58.30 48.83 -27.62
C HIS A 836 -59.25 47.85 -26.90
N ILE A 837 -60.24 47.25 -27.60
CA ILE A 837 -61.21 46.32 -26.98
C ILE A 837 -60.53 45.22 -26.15
N ASN A 838 -59.45 44.62 -26.66
CA ASN A 838 -58.74 43.54 -25.99
C ASN A 838 -58.05 44.00 -24.68
N ASP A 839 -57.52 45.22 -24.66
CA ASP A 839 -56.90 45.77 -23.46
C ASP A 839 -57.94 46.34 -22.49
N VAL A 840 -59.08 46.83 -22.99
CA VAL A 840 -60.26 47.14 -22.16
C VAL A 840 -60.80 45.88 -21.48
N ILE A 841 -60.77 44.70 -22.11
CA ILE A 841 -61.14 43.43 -21.46
C ILE A 841 -60.12 43.07 -20.35
N LYS A 842 -58.81 43.17 -20.61
CA LYS A 842 -57.77 42.96 -19.58
C LYS A 842 -57.92 43.95 -18.40
N ILE A 843 -58.16 45.23 -18.70
CA ILE A 843 -58.37 46.29 -17.71
C ILE A 843 -59.69 46.08 -16.95
N GLN A 844 -60.75 45.57 -17.59
CA GLN A 844 -61.98 45.18 -16.89
C GLN A 844 -61.77 43.99 -15.97
N ALA A 845 -60.97 42.99 -16.35
CA ALA A 845 -60.58 41.90 -15.46
C ALA A 845 -59.77 42.42 -14.27
N PHE A 846 -58.77 43.27 -14.53
CA PHE A 846 -57.98 43.94 -13.49
C PHE A 846 -58.84 44.80 -12.57
N ILE A 847 -59.79 45.59 -13.09
CA ILE A 847 -60.69 46.44 -12.29
C ILE A 847 -61.72 45.60 -11.52
N ARG A 848 -62.18 44.46 -12.03
CA ARG A 848 -63.01 43.52 -11.25
C ARG A 848 -62.22 42.98 -10.04
N ALA A 849 -60.97 42.57 -10.25
CA ALA A 849 -60.08 42.16 -9.16
C ALA A 849 -59.73 43.32 -8.21
N ASN A 850 -59.50 44.53 -8.74
CA ASN A 850 -59.15 45.69 -7.93
C ASN A 850 -60.35 46.25 -7.16
N LYS A 851 -61.58 46.11 -7.67
CA LYS A 851 -62.81 46.40 -6.92
C LYS A 851 -63.04 45.39 -5.79
N ALA A 852 -62.71 44.11 -5.98
CA ALA A 852 -62.70 43.15 -4.89
C ALA A 852 -61.66 43.51 -3.80
N ARG A 853 -60.50 44.08 -4.19
CA ARG A 853 -59.52 44.67 -3.26
C ARG A 853 -60.02 45.97 -2.62
N GLU A 854 -60.83 46.77 -3.31
CA GLU A 854 -61.43 47.99 -2.76
C GLU A 854 -62.51 47.66 -1.72
N ASP A 855 -63.38 46.67 -2.00
CA ASP A 855 -64.32 46.09 -1.03
C ASP A 855 -63.55 45.59 0.22
N TYR A 856 -62.40 44.93 0.06
CA TYR A 856 -61.54 44.48 1.17
C TYR A 856 -60.88 45.65 1.92
N LYS A 857 -60.30 46.63 1.21
CA LYS A 857 -59.67 47.81 1.84
C LYS A 857 -60.67 48.69 2.60
N THR A 858 -61.93 48.68 2.18
CA THR A 858 -63.06 49.34 2.88
C THR A 858 -63.44 48.63 4.19
N LEU A 859 -63.02 47.38 4.41
CA LEU A 859 -63.20 46.68 5.69
C LEU A 859 -62.21 47.18 6.75
N ILE A 860 -60.95 47.40 6.36
CA ILE A 860 -59.82 47.63 7.29
C ILE A 860 -59.66 49.12 7.63
N ASN A 861 -59.81 50.02 6.64
CA ASN A 861 -59.41 51.42 6.77
C ASN A 861 -60.57 52.40 7.06
N ALA A 862 -61.70 51.95 7.62
CA ALA A 862 -62.87 52.80 7.87
C ALA A 862 -63.38 52.67 9.31
N GLU A 863 -63.50 53.79 10.03
CA GLU A 863 -64.03 53.82 11.41
C GLU A 863 -65.50 53.36 11.52
N ASN A 864 -66.24 53.37 10.41
CA ASN A 864 -67.60 52.82 10.30
C ASN A 864 -67.78 52.16 8.90
N PRO A 865 -67.41 50.88 8.72
CA PRO A 865 -67.52 50.20 7.43
C PRO A 865 -68.99 49.88 7.09
N PRO A 866 -69.45 50.02 5.82
CA PRO A 866 -70.82 49.70 5.46
C PRO A 866 -71.16 48.22 5.73
N MET A 867 -72.33 47.94 6.30
CA MET A 867 -72.73 46.59 6.76
C MET A 867 -72.74 45.51 5.64
N ALA A 868 -72.77 45.91 4.36
CA ALA A 868 -72.63 45.01 3.22
C ALA A 868 -71.18 44.56 2.94
N VAL A 869 -70.18 45.32 3.40
CA VAL A 869 -68.74 45.01 3.31
C VAL A 869 -68.34 44.07 4.44
N VAL A 870 -68.73 44.38 5.68
CA VAL A 870 -68.45 43.57 6.88
C VAL A 870 -68.90 42.11 6.69
N ARG A 871 -70.08 41.91 6.07
CA ARG A 871 -70.66 40.60 5.78
C ARG A 871 -69.81 39.71 4.85
N LYS A 872 -68.87 40.27 4.07
CA LYS A 872 -68.03 39.50 3.13
C LYS A 872 -66.75 38.93 3.76
N PHE A 873 -66.20 39.58 4.78
CA PHE A 873 -64.80 39.39 5.20
C PHE A 873 -64.60 39.30 6.72
N VAL A 874 -65.63 38.87 7.46
CA VAL A 874 -65.66 38.82 8.95
C VAL A 874 -64.60 37.92 9.62
N HIS A 875 -63.75 37.26 8.83
CA HIS A 875 -62.84 36.17 9.22
C HIS A 875 -61.35 36.50 8.98
N LEU A 876 -61.01 37.76 8.67
CA LEU A 876 -59.67 38.16 8.18
C LEU A 876 -59.14 39.50 8.75
N LEU A 877 -59.66 39.95 9.90
CA LEU A 877 -59.10 41.08 10.65
C LEU A 877 -58.20 40.56 11.76
N ASP A 878 -56.88 40.67 11.58
CA ASP A 878 -55.94 41.21 12.57
C ASP A 878 -54.48 41.16 12.05
N GLN A 879 -53.90 42.35 11.84
CA GLN A 879 -52.50 42.76 12.12
C GLN A 879 -52.25 44.15 11.47
N SER A 880 -51.24 44.88 11.94
CA SER A 880 -51.22 46.34 11.96
C SER A 880 -49.91 46.97 11.44
N ASP A 881 -49.88 48.29 11.30
CA ASP A 881 -48.66 49.01 10.86
C ASP A 881 -47.48 48.91 11.86
N GLN A 882 -47.73 48.50 13.11
CA GLN A 882 -46.69 48.12 14.08
C GLN A 882 -45.91 46.90 13.57
N ASP A 883 -46.63 45.86 13.15
CA ASP A 883 -46.07 44.63 12.57
C ASP A 883 -45.29 44.94 11.28
N PHE A 884 -45.71 45.93 10.50
CA PHE A 884 -45.00 46.35 9.27
C PHE A 884 -43.66 47.03 9.55
N GLN A 885 -43.54 47.73 10.68
CA GLN A 885 -42.31 48.38 11.11
C GLN A 885 -41.32 47.33 11.66
N GLU A 886 -41.82 46.38 12.44
CA GLU A 886 -41.04 45.23 12.94
C GLU A 886 -40.67 44.26 11.80
N GLU A 887 -41.51 44.07 10.78
CA GLU A 887 -41.17 43.32 9.57
C GLU A 887 -40.08 44.01 8.73
N LEU A 888 -40.00 45.35 8.75
CA LEU A 888 -38.94 46.09 8.07
C LEU A 888 -37.58 45.96 8.78
N GLU A 889 -37.56 45.97 10.11
CA GLU A 889 -36.34 45.68 10.88
C GLU A 889 -35.96 44.19 10.82
N LEU A 890 -36.94 43.28 10.87
CA LEU A 890 -36.73 41.86 10.57
C LEU A 890 -36.22 41.65 9.14
N MET A 891 -36.66 42.41 8.13
CA MET A 891 -36.09 42.30 6.78
C MET A 891 -34.61 42.71 6.75
N LYS A 892 -34.22 43.78 7.45
CA LYS A 892 -32.80 44.18 7.57
C LYS A 892 -31.97 43.17 8.34
N LEU A 893 -32.42 42.75 9.54
CA LEU A 893 -31.75 41.70 10.30
C LEU A 893 -31.73 40.38 9.52
N ARG A 894 -32.74 40.07 8.71
CA ARG A 894 -32.77 38.88 7.85
C ARG A 894 -31.86 39.02 6.63
N GLU A 895 -31.58 40.22 6.13
CA GLU A 895 -30.57 40.46 5.10
C GLU A 895 -29.14 40.38 5.66
N GLU A 896 -28.89 40.93 6.85
CA GLU A 896 -27.63 40.73 7.59
C GLU A 896 -27.44 39.27 8.01
N VAL A 897 -28.48 38.61 8.54
CA VAL A 897 -28.43 37.18 8.88
C VAL A 897 -28.33 36.31 7.63
N VAL A 898 -28.94 36.65 6.50
CA VAL A 898 -28.74 35.89 5.25
C VAL A 898 -27.34 36.13 4.66
N THR A 899 -26.74 37.30 4.81
CA THR A 899 -25.35 37.54 4.37
C THR A 899 -24.34 36.90 5.32
N LEU A 900 -24.58 36.91 6.64
CA LEU A 900 -23.82 36.15 7.64
C LEU A 900 -24.00 34.63 7.50
N ILE A 901 -25.20 34.14 7.19
CA ILE A 901 -25.45 32.72 6.88
C ILE A 901 -24.77 32.34 5.57
N ARG A 902 -24.80 33.16 4.52
CA ARG A 902 -23.99 32.89 3.32
C ARG A 902 -22.49 32.88 3.64
N SER A 903 -22.01 33.80 4.47
CA SER A 903 -20.62 33.83 4.93
C SER A 903 -20.25 32.56 5.72
N ASN A 904 -21.08 32.16 6.69
CA ASN A 904 -20.84 30.97 7.49
C ASN A 904 -21.02 29.68 6.68
N GLN A 905 -22.04 29.56 5.83
CA GLN A 905 -22.17 28.44 4.89
C GLN A 905 -21.00 28.38 3.92
N GLN A 906 -20.44 29.52 3.49
CA GLN A 906 -19.28 29.52 2.61
C GLN A 906 -17.99 29.15 3.35
N LEU A 907 -17.86 29.53 4.63
CA LEU A 907 -16.80 29.04 5.53
C LEU A 907 -16.96 27.55 5.86
N GLU A 908 -18.18 27.06 6.12
CA GLU A 908 -18.49 25.63 6.30
C GLU A 908 -18.22 24.85 5.01
N ASN A 909 -18.54 25.38 3.84
CA ASN A 909 -18.22 24.73 2.56
C ASN A 909 -16.70 24.72 2.31
N ASP A 910 -15.99 25.82 2.58
CA ASP A 910 -14.52 25.87 2.45
C ASP A 910 -13.80 25.01 3.52
N LEU A 911 -14.41 24.79 4.70
CA LEU A 911 -13.97 23.83 5.73
C LEU A 911 -14.27 22.38 5.35
N ASN A 912 -15.48 22.05 4.89
CA ASN A 912 -15.81 20.72 4.37
C ASN A 912 -14.91 20.37 3.17
N LEU A 913 -14.60 21.33 2.30
CA LEU A 913 -13.59 21.16 1.24
C LEU A 913 -12.18 20.94 1.81
N MET A 914 -11.82 21.58 2.92
CA MET A 914 -10.55 21.34 3.60
C MET A 914 -10.50 19.93 4.23
N ASP A 915 -11.57 19.46 4.88
CA ASP A 915 -11.66 18.10 5.43
C ASP A 915 -11.69 17.02 4.35
N ILE A 916 -12.41 17.24 3.24
CA ILE A 916 -12.36 16.36 2.06
C ILE A 916 -10.93 16.32 1.49
N LYS A 917 -10.25 17.47 1.41
CA LYS A 917 -8.85 17.54 0.98
C LYS A 917 -7.90 16.84 1.94
N ILE A 918 -8.06 16.99 3.26
CA ILE A 918 -7.28 16.25 4.27
C ILE A 918 -7.55 14.75 4.14
N GLY A 919 -8.80 14.33 3.96
CA GLY A 919 -9.18 12.93 3.72
C GLY A 919 -8.66 12.36 2.39
N LEU A 920 -8.40 13.19 1.39
CA LEU A 920 -7.73 12.82 0.13
C LEU A 920 -6.20 12.80 0.28
N LEU A 921 -5.61 13.69 1.07
CA LEU A 921 -4.20 13.70 1.44
C LEU A 921 -3.81 12.44 2.21
N VAL A 922 -4.59 12.10 3.25
CA VAL A 922 -4.43 10.86 4.05
C VAL A 922 -4.61 9.60 3.21
N LYS A 923 -5.24 9.71 2.02
CA LYS A 923 -5.36 8.63 1.03
C LYS A 923 -4.38 8.76 -0.15
N ASN A 924 -3.37 9.61 -0.04
CA ASN A 924 -2.33 9.90 -1.04
C ASN A 924 -2.88 10.29 -2.44
N LYS A 925 -4.07 10.90 -2.52
CA LYS A 925 -4.74 11.28 -3.78
C LYS A 925 -4.56 12.74 -4.20
N ILE A 926 -4.05 13.61 -3.32
CA ILE A 926 -3.66 15.00 -3.61
C ILE A 926 -2.38 15.35 -2.84
N THR A 927 -1.72 16.46 -3.18
CA THR A 927 -0.49 16.89 -2.51
C THR A 927 -0.77 17.71 -1.25
N LEU A 928 0.21 17.79 -0.33
CA LEU A 928 0.16 18.67 0.84
C LEU A 928 -0.04 20.15 0.42
N GLN A 929 0.51 20.54 -0.74
CA GLN A 929 0.41 21.88 -1.31
C GLN A 929 -1.03 22.22 -1.73
N ASP A 930 -1.83 21.23 -2.15
CA ASP A 930 -3.26 21.40 -2.48
C ASP A 930 -4.13 21.62 -1.24
N VAL A 931 -3.68 21.17 -0.07
CA VAL A 931 -4.34 21.43 1.23
C VAL A 931 -3.92 22.80 1.78
N VAL A 932 -2.61 23.08 1.82
CA VAL A 932 -2.05 24.35 2.33
C VAL A 932 -2.46 25.56 1.48
N SER A 933 -2.68 25.39 0.18
CA SER A 933 -3.26 26.46 -0.65
C SER A 933 -4.74 26.73 -0.34
N HIS A 934 -5.47 25.78 0.26
CA HIS A 934 -6.84 25.99 0.72
C HIS A 934 -6.91 26.68 2.09
N SER A 935 -6.02 26.34 3.03
CA SER A 935 -5.99 27.00 4.34
C SER A 935 -5.65 28.50 4.22
N LYS A 936 -4.76 28.89 3.30
CA LYS A 936 -4.48 30.29 2.93
C LYS A 936 -5.71 31.09 2.43
N LYS A 937 -6.81 30.41 2.06
CA LYS A 937 -8.06 31.02 1.60
C LYS A 937 -9.03 31.33 2.75
N LEU A 938 -8.95 30.56 3.85
CA LEU A 938 -9.81 30.68 5.03
C LEU A 938 -9.35 31.81 5.98
N THR A 939 -8.05 31.97 6.19
CA THR A 939 -7.50 32.86 7.24
C THR A 939 -7.19 34.28 6.77
N LYS A 940 -8.23 35.04 6.38
CA LYS A 940 -8.13 36.38 5.77
C LYS A 940 -7.52 37.51 6.64
N LYS A 941 -6.98 37.22 7.84
CA LYS A 941 -6.45 38.22 8.80
C LYS A 941 -4.93 38.21 9.02
N ASN A 942 -4.23 37.10 8.81
CA ASN A 942 -2.78 37.00 9.10
C ASN A 942 -1.97 36.87 7.81
N LYS A 943 -1.88 37.96 7.03
CA LYS A 943 -1.23 37.95 5.71
C LYS A 943 0.29 38.20 5.77
N GLU A 944 0.81 38.69 6.89
CA GLU A 944 2.14 39.32 7.01
C GLU A 944 3.08 38.65 8.04
N GLN A 945 2.70 37.49 8.60
CA GLN A 945 3.53 36.74 9.58
C GLN A 945 3.74 35.26 9.23
N LEU A 946 3.48 34.87 7.97
CA LEU A 946 3.75 33.52 7.44
C LEU A 946 4.25 33.54 5.97
N SER A 947 4.73 34.69 5.50
CA SER A 947 5.46 34.82 4.22
C SER A 947 6.84 34.18 4.29
N ASP A 948 7.52 34.35 5.43
CA ASP A 948 8.99 34.25 5.50
C ASP A 948 9.49 32.81 5.78
N MET A 949 8.58 31.88 6.08
CA MET A 949 8.92 30.52 6.54
C MET A 949 8.84 29.42 5.46
N MET A 950 8.64 29.77 4.18
CA MET A 950 8.61 28.80 3.06
C MET A 950 9.23 29.33 1.76
N MET A 951 10.55 29.54 1.77
CA MET A 951 11.39 29.76 0.57
C MET A 951 12.40 28.62 0.41
N LEU A 952 11.91 27.39 0.22
CA LEU A 952 12.71 26.20 -0.13
C LEU A 952 11.84 25.17 -0.89
N ASN A 953 12.46 24.25 -1.63
CA ASN A 953 11.84 23.22 -2.48
C ASN A 953 10.94 23.74 -3.63
N LYS A 954 11.57 24.40 -4.61
CA LYS A 954 10.97 24.77 -5.92
C LYS A 954 11.09 23.65 -6.98
N GLN A 955 11.03 22.37 -6.59
CA GLN A 955 11.07 21.22 -7.52
C GLN A 955 10.15 20.07 -7.10
N ARG A 956 8.98 19.98 -7.76
CA ARG A 956 8.33 18.76 -8.29
C ARG A 956 7.02 19.18 -9.00
N GLY A 957 6.67 18.48 -10.08
CA GLY A 957 5.75 19.01 -11.10
C GLY A 957 4.26 18.94 -10.76
N GLY A 958 3.59 20.09 -10.69
CA GLY A 958 2.13 20.20 -10.72
C GLY A 958 1.57 20.39 -12.14
N LEU A 959 0.23 20.41 -12.27
CA LEU A 959 -0.56 20.49 -13.52
C LEU A 959 -0.22 21.63 -14.51
N LYS A 960 0.67 22.57 -14.16
CA LYS A 960 1.19 23.62 -15.06
C LYS A 960 2.34 23.15 -15.96
N ALA A 961 2.93 21.98 -15.71
CA ALA A 961 4.06 21.42 -16.47
C ALA A 961 3.65 20.45 -17.61
N LEU A 962 2.41 20.55 -18.11
CA LEU A 962 1.93 19.72 -19.22
C LEU A 962 2.25 20.37 -20.57
N SER A 963 2.69 19.57 -21.54
CA SER A 963 2.83 20.02 -22.93
C SER A 963 1.48 20.46 -23.49
N LYS A 964 1.49 21.38 -24.47
CA LYS A 964 0.28 21.95 -25.09
C LYS A 964 -0.73 20.87 -25.52
N GLU A 965 -0.26 19.84 -26.21
CA GLU A 965 -1.06 18.70 -26.66
C GLU A 965 -1.70 17.92 -25.49
N LYS A 966 -0.94 17.63 -24.42
CA LYS A 966 -1.46 16.94 -23.22
C LYS A 966 -2.51 17.80 -22.51
N ARG A 967 -2.36 19.13 -22.53
CA ARG A 967 -3.35 20.08 -22.01
C ARG A 967 -4.61 20.11 -22.88
N GLU A 968 -4.49 20.24 -24.19
CA GLU A 968 -5.63 20.21 -25.13
C GLU A 968 -6.42 18.89 -25.02
N LYS A 969 -5.72 17.76 -24.86
CA LYS A 969 -6.33 16.45 -24.61
C LYS A 969 -7.05 16.37 -23.26
N LEU A 970 -6.53 17.01 -22.21
CA LEU A 970 -7.16 17.10 -20.89
C LEU A 970 -8.42 17.99 -20.94
N GLU A 971 -8.34 19.14 -21.60
CA GLU A 971 -9.49 20.04 -21.82
C GLU A 971 -10.57 19.37 -22.69
N ALA A 972 -10.20 18.57 -23.69
CA ALA A 972 -11.13 17.73 -24.46
C ALA A 972 -11.82 16.67 -23.59
N TYR A 973 -11.10 15.98 -22.70
CA TYR A 973 -11.71 15.05 -21.73
C TYR A 973 -12.64 15.77 -20.75
N GLN A 974 -12.30 16.99 -20.29
CA GLN A 974 -13.21 17.78 -19.45
C GLN A 974 -14.52 18.12 -20.17
N HIS A 975 -14.47 18.50 -21.45
CA HIS A 975 -15.68 18.71 -22.26
C HIS A 975 -16.51 17.42 -22.43
N LEU A 976 -15.86 16.27 -22.64
CA LEU A 976 -16.54 14.96 -22.71
C LEU A 976 -17.20 14.59 -21.37
N PHE A 977 -16.50 14.74 -20.26
CA PHE A 977 -17.04 14.43 -18.94
C PHE A 977 -18.18 15.39 -18.56
N TYR A 978 -18.11 16.67 -18.95
CA TYR A 978 -19.22 17.62 -18.80
C TYR A 978 -20.45 17.19 -19.62
N LEU A 979 -20.28 16.68 -20.83
CA LEU A 979 -21.37 16.15 -21.65
C LEU A 979 -22.00 14.90 -21.00
N LEU A 980 -21.18 13.98 -20.48
CA LEU A 980 -21.65 12.79 -19.77
C LEU A 980 -22.36 13.13 -18.45
N GLN A 981 -21.88 14.14 -17.70
CA GLN A 981 -22.56 14.66 -16.50
C GLN A 981 -23.95 15.23 -16.82
N THR A 982 -24.05 16.04 -17.88
CA THR A 982 -25.24 16.85 -18.18
C THR A 982 -26.33 16.11 -18.97
N ASN A 983 -25.96 15.10 -19.75
CA ASN A 983 -26.89 14.26 -20.51
C ASN A 983 -26.85 12.80 -19.97
N PRO A 984 -27.72 12.45 -18.99
CA PRO A 984 -27.65 11.17 -18.28
C PRO A 984 -27.88 9.95 -19.19
N THR A 985 -28.52 10.13 -20.34
CA THR A 985 -28.83 9.08 -21.32
C THR A 985 -27.63 8.20 -21.68
N TYR A 986 -26.44 8.80 -21.80
CA TYR A 986 -25.22 8.07 -22.17
C TYR A 986 -24.76 7.12 -21.05
N LEU A 987 -24.70 7.62 -19.81
CA LEU A 987 -24.25 6.84 -18.66
C LEU A 987 -25.34 5.84 -18.20
N ALA A 988 -26.62 6.16 -18.35
CA ALA A 988 -27.72 5.23 -18.11
C ALA A 988 -27.63 4.01 -19.06
N LYS A 989 -27.40 4.25 -20.36
CA LYS A 989 -27.16 3.16 -21.32
C LYS A 989 -25.87 2.39 -21.03
N LEU A 990 -24.80 3.05 -20.60
CA LEU A 990 -23.56 2.37 -20.18
C LEU A 990 -23.81 1.43 -18.99
N ILE A 991 -24.50 1.90 -17.94
CA ILE A 991 -24.87 1.08 -16.77
C ILE A 991 -25.73 -0.12 -17.20
N PHE A 992 -26.68 0.08 -18.13
CA PHE A 992 -27.55 -1.00 -18.61
C PHE A 992 -26.80 -2.14 -19.30
N GLN A 993 -25.73 -1.82 -20.05
CA GLN A 993 -24.88 -2.79 -20.76
C GLN A 993 -23.94 -3.60 -19.85
N MET A 994 -23.85 -3.28 -18.55
CA MET A 994 -22.92 -3.98 -17.65
C MET A 994 -23.43 -5.37 -17.23
N PRO A 995 -22.54 -6.38 -17.17
CA PRO A 995 -22.89 -7.72 -16.70
C PRO A 995 -23.35 -7.68 -15.24
N GLN A 996 -24.37 -8.49 -14.92
CA GLN A 996 -25.07 -8.52 -13.63
C GLN A 996 -24.27 -9.25 -12.54
N ASN A 997 -23.07 -8.74 -12.26
CA ASN A 997 -22.17 -9.28 -11.25
C ASN A 997 -22.64 -8.97 -9.82
N LYS A 998 -22.22 -9.77 -8.84
CA LYS A 998 -22.53 -9.56 -7.40
C LYS A 998 -21.97 -8.24 -6.81
N SER A 999 -21.17 -7.48 -7.56
CA SER A 999 -20.44 -6.28 -7.09
C SER A 999 -20.48 -5.16 -8.14
N THR A 1000 -20.96 -3.99 -7.76
CA THR A 1000 -21.01 -2.77 -8.59
C THR A 1000 -19.72 -1.92 -8.53
N LYS A 1001 -18.75 -2.28 -7.68
CA LYS A 1001 -17.57 -1.46 -7.29
C LYS A 1001 -16.84 -0.75 -8.44
N PHE A 1002 -16.73 -1.36 -9.61
CA PHE A 1002 -16.11 -0.73 -10.79
C PHE A 1002 -16.96 0.45 -11.31
N MET A 1003 -18.26 0.24 -11.50
CA MET A 1003 -19.20 1.29 -11.93
C MET A 1003 -19.41 2.35 -10.86
N ASP A 1004 -19.44 1.96 -9.57
CA ASP A 1004 -19.43 2.90 -8.45
C ASP A 1004 -18.21 3.84 -8.56
N SER A 1005 -17.01 3.28 -8.77
CA SER A 1005 -15.78 4.07 -8.91
C SER A 1005 -15.83 5.00 -10.13
N VAL A 1006 -16.22 4.50 -11.31
CA VAL A 1006 -16.28 5.29 -12.55
C VAL A 1006 -17.33 6.40 -12.46
N ILE A 1007 -18.57 6.07 -12.08
CA ILE A 1007 -19.66 7.05 -12.03
C ILE A 1007 -19.44 8.04 -10.89
N PHE A 1008 -19.08 7.61 -9.67
CA PHE A 1008 -18.89 8.57 -8.59
C PHE A 1008 -17.65 9.44 -8.82
N THR A 1009 -16.60 8.97 -9.51
CA THR A 1009 -15.49 9.83 -9.93
C THR A 1009 -15.94 10.86 -10.98
N LEU A 1010 -16.72 10.47 -11.99
CA LEU A 1010 -17.26 11.39 -13.01
C LEU A 1010 -18.16 12.49 -12.43
N TYR A 1011 -18.89 12.20 -11.35
CA TYR A 1011 -19.71 13.15 -10.59
C TYR A 1011 -19.02 13.69 -9.32
N ASN A 1012 -17.69 13.52 -9.19
CA ASN A 1012 -16.88 13.98 -8.05
C ASN A 1012 -17.51 13.71 -6.67
N TYR A 1013 -18.05 12.50 -6.49
CA TYR A 1013 -18.77 12.01 -5.31
C TYR A 1013 -19.93 12.91 -4.83
N ALA A 1014 -20.55 13.66 -5.76
CA ALA A 1014 -21.57 14.67 -5.48
C ALA A 1014 -21.09 15.74 -4.46
N SER A 1015 -19.88 16.25 -4.67
CA SER A 1015 -19.23 17.25 -3.81
C SER A 1015 -20.03 18.56 -3.69
N ASN A 1016 -20.82 18.89 -4.71
CA ASN A 1016 -21.65 20.08 -4.76
C ASN A 1016 -23.07 19.77 -5.29
N GLN A 1017 -23.99 20.69 -5.02
CA GLN A 1017 -25.41 20.53 -5.33
C GLN A 1017 -25.71 20.34 -6.84
N ARG A 1018 -24.84 20.84 -7.74
CA ARG A 1018 -24.96 20.61 -9.19
C ARG A 1018 -24.64 19.17 -9.54
N GLU A 1019 -23.54 18.62 -9.01
CA GLU A 1019 -23.16 17.22 -9.21
C GLU A 1019 -24.19 16.27 -8.58
N GLU A 1020 -24.68 16.60 -7.38
CA GLU A 1020 -25.75 15.84 -6.72
C GLU A 1020 -27.03 15.80 -7.56
N TYR A 1021 -27.50 16.95 -8.05
CA TYR A 1021 -28.68 17.04 -8.92
C TYR A 1021 -28.50 16.21 -10.21
N LEU A 1022 -27.34 16.32 -10.87
CA LEU A 1022 -27.08 15.60 -12.12
C LEU A 1022 -26.89 14.09 -11.89
N LEU A 1023 -26.32 13.66 -10.75
CA LEU A 1023 -26.19 12.26 -10.38
C LEU A 1023 -27.56 11.64 -10.01
N LEU A 1024 -28.41 12.36 -9.28
CA LEU A 1024 -29.79 11.93 -9.01
C LEU A 1024 -30.61 11.84 -10.29
N ARG A 1025 -30.40 12.75 -11.25
CA ARG A 1025 -31.01 12.67 -12.58
C ARG A 1025 -30.49 11.48 -13.40
N LEU A 1026 -29.22 11.11 -13.27
CA LEU A 1026 -28.68 9.86 -13.83
C LEU A 1026 -29.34 8.64 -13.19
N PHE A 1027 -29.38 8.55 -11.86
CA PHE A 1027 -30.04 7.43 -11.17
C PHE A 1027 -31.53 7.31 -11.53
N GLN A 1028 -32.26 8.42 -11.65
CA GLN A 1028 -33.63 8.43 -12.16
C GLN A 1028 -33.70 7.81 -13.56
N THR A 1029 -32.91 8.33 -14.51
CA THR A 1029 -32.93 7.88 -15.92
C THR A 1029 -32.55 6.41 -16.05
N ALA A 1030 -31.54 5.96 -15.29
CA ALA A 1030 -31.08 4.58 -15.31
C ALA A 1030 -32.08 3.62 -14.64
N LEU A 1031 -32.70 4.01 -13.53
CA LEU A 1031 -33.68 3.17 -12.83
C LEU A 1031 -34.96 3.02 -13.65
N GLN A 1032 -35.43 4.09 -14.29
CA GLN A 1032 -36.60 4.03 -15.17
C GLN A 1032 -36.40 3.02 -16.31
N GLU A 1033 -35.22 3.00 -16.95
CA GLU A 1033 -34.92 2.02 -18.00
C GLU A 1033 -34.61 0.61 -17.45
N GLU A 1034 -34.06 0.47 -16.23
CA GLU A 1034 -33.88 -0.83 -15.58
C GLU A 1034 -35.23 -1.48 -15.23
N ILE A 1035 -36.16 -0.75 -14.62
CA ILE A 1035 -37.52 -1.26 -14.36
C ILE A 1035 -38.23 -1.57 -15.68
N LYS A 1036 -38.23 -0.63 -16.63
CA LYS A 1036 -38.92 -0.79 -17.91
C LYS A 1036 -38.42 -1.99 -18.71
N SER A 1037 -37.10 -2.21 -18.77
CA SER A 1037 -36.47 -3.11 -19.74
C SER A 1037 -35.73 -4.32 -19.14
N LYS A 1038 -35.72 -4.53 -17.81
CA LYS A 1038 -35.12 -5.71 -17.15
C LYS A 1038 -35.97 -6.37 -16.06
N VAL A 1039 -36.91 -5.66 -15.42
CA VAL A 1039 -37.77 -6.23 -14.36
C VAL A 1039 -39.09 -6.68 -14.98
N ASP A 1040 -39.22 -7.95 -15.30
CA ASP A 1040 -40.42 -8.52 -15.94
C ASP A 1040 -41.44 -9.04 -14.93
N GLN A 1041 -41.02 -9.32 -13.70
CA GLN A 1041 -41.91 -9.59 -12.56
C GLN A 1041 -41.47 -8.79 -11.33
N ILE A 1042 -42.43 -8.22 -10.59
CA ILE A 1042 -42.18 -7.24 -9.51
C ILE A 1042 -41.22 -7.79 -8.44
N HIS A 1043 -41.29 -9.09 -8.14
CA HIS A 1043 -40.45 -9.72 -7.13
C HIS A 1043 -38.95 -9.81 -7.49
N GLU A 1044 -38.58 -9.67 -8.78
CA GLU A 1044 -37.20 -9.70 -9.27
C GLU A 1044 -36.34 -8.53 -8.72
N ILE A 1045 -36.99 -7.49 -8.21
CA ILE A 1045 -36.35 -6.36 -7.52
C ILE A 1045 -35.69 -6.82 -6.21
N VAL A 1046 -36.29 -7.82 -5.54
CA VAL A 1046 -35.85 -8.37 -4.24
C VAL A 1046 -35.03 -9.64 -4.41
N THR A 1047 -35.44 -10.53 -5.33
CA THR A 1047 -34.72 -11.80 -5.59
C THR A 1047 -33.54 -11.65 -6.56
N GLY A 1048 -33.55 -10.62 -7.40
CA GLY A 1048 -32.53 -10.36 -8.42
C GLY A 1048 -31.36 -9.50 -7.94
N ASN A 1049 -30.67 -8.88 -8.89
CA ASN A 1049 -29.50 -8.05 -8.65
C ASN A 1049 -29.62 -6.66 -9.29
N PRO A 1050 -30.69 -5.88 -9.03
CA PRO A 1050 -30.92 -4.58 -9.68
C PRO A 1050 -29.70 -3.66 -9.52
N THR A 1051 -29.10 -3.30 -10.65
CA THR A 1051 -27.79 -2.65 -10.68
C THR A 1051 -27.90 -1.22 -10.18
N VAL A 1052 -28.93 -0.49 -10.60
CA VAL A 1052 -29.10 0.93 -10.24
C VAL A 1052 -29.46 1.08 -8.76
N ILE A 1053 -30.34 0.21 -8.23
CA ILE A 1053 -30.69 0.21 -6.80
C ILE A 1053 -29.43 -0.04 -5.95
N LYS A 1054 -28.60 -1.03 -6.31
CA LYS A 1054 -27.33 -1.29 -5.59
C LYS A 1054 -26.35 -0.11 -5.67
N MET A 1055 -26.25 0.56 -6.82
CA MET A 1055 -25.42 1.78 -6.96
C MET A 1055 -25.95 2.93 -6.10
N VAL A 1056 -27.27 3.13 -6.00
CA VAL A 1056 -27.88 4.16 -5.13
C VAL A 1056 -27.62 3.86 -3.65
N VAL A 1057 -27.75 2.60 -3.22
CA VAL A 1057 -27.40 2.19 -1.85
C VAL A 1057 -25.90 2.35 -1.59
N SER A 1058 -25.04 1.99 -2.56
CA SER A 1058 -23.58 2.17 -2.48
C SER A 1058 -23.19 3.65 -2.31
N PHE A 1059 -23.81 4.55 -3.07
CA PHE A 1059 -23.63 6.00 -2.94
C PHE A 1059 -24.05 6.52 -1.54
N ASN A 1060 -25.21 6.08 -1.04
CA ASN A 1060 -25.70 6.49 0.29
C ASN A 1060 -24.93 5.85 1.46
N ARG A 1061 -24.07 4.84 1.23
CA ARG A 1061 -23.09 4.36 2.22
C ARG A 1061 -21.89 5.30 2.40
N GLY A 1062 -21.77 6.35 1.57
CA GLY A 1062 -20.84 7.45 1.80
C GLY A 1062 -21.21 8.33 3.01
N ALA A 1063 -20.29 9.22 3.41
CA ALA A 1063 -20.37 9.97 4.67
C ALA A 1063 -21.70 10.70 4.92
N ARG A 1064 -22.34 11.26 3.89
CA ARG A 1064 -23.63 11.96 4.01
C ARG A 1064 -24.78 11.04 4.44
N GLY A 1065 -24.91 9.84 3.84
CA GLY A 1065 -25.96 8.89 4.21
C GLY A 1065 -25.60 8.06 5.45
N GLN A 1066 -24.31 7.80 5.70
CA GLN A 1066 -23.86 7.22 6.97
C GLN A 1066 -24.22 8.11 8.18
N ASN A 1067 -24.06 9.43 8.04
CA ASN A 1067 -24.47 10.38 9.08
C ASN A 1067 -26.01 10.38 9.30
N ALA A 1068 -26.81 10.27 8.24
CA ALA A 1068 -28.26 10.18 8.35
C ALA A 1068 -28.70 8.89 9.08
N LEU A 1069 -28.19 7.72 8.66
CA LEU A 1069 -28.47 6.45 9.35
C LEU A 1069 -28.03 6.49 10.82
N ARG A 1070 -26.89 7.13 11.12
CA ARG A 1070 -26.43 7.36 12.50
C ARG A 1070 -27.40 8.24 13.30
N GLN A 1071 -27.96 9.29 12.72
CA GLN A 1071 -28.96 10.15 13.39
C GLN A 1071 -30.33 9.49 13.60
N ILE A 1072 -30.64 8.42 12.85
CA ILE A 1072 -31.87 7.65 12.98
C ILE A 1072 -31.68 6.51 14.01
N LEU A 1073 -30.65 5.68 13.82
CA LEU A 1073 -30.49 4.40 14.53
C LEU A 1073 -29.56 4.46 15.73
N ALA A 1074 -28.55 5.34 15.77
CA ALA A 1074 -27.58 5.32 16.86
C ALA A 1074 -28.15 5.59 18.27
N PRO A 1075 -29.25 6.36 18.47
CA PRO A 1075 -29.87 6.47 19.79
C PRO A 1075 -30.39 5.13 20.31
N VAL A 1076 -31.19 4.41 19.51
CA VAL A 1076 -31.79 3.13 19.90
C VAL A 1076 -30.79 1.96 19.89
N VAL A 1077 -29.78 2.00 19.01
CA VAL A 1077 -28.68 1.02 19.00
C VAL A 1077 -27.78 1.20 20.23
N LYS A 1078 -27.52 2.44 20.67
CA LYS A 1078 -26.81 2.69 21.95
C LYS A 1078 -27.62 2.19 23.13
N GLU A 1079 -28.92 2.48 23.17
CA GLU A 1079 -29.79 2.03 24.26
C GLU A 1079 -29.76 0.49 24.43
N ILE A 1080 -29.70 -0.28 23.34
CA ILE A 1080 -29.46 -1.74 23.39
C ILE A 1080 -28.05 -2.09 23.91
N ILE A 1081 -27.01 -1.42 23.42
CA ILE A 1081 -25.60 -1.74 23.76
C ILE A 1081 -25.28 -1.39 25.23
N ASP A 1082 -25.90 -0.34 25.74
CA ASP A 1082 -25.71 0.13 27.12
C ASP A 1082 -26.54 -0.71 28.13
N ASP A 1083 -27.67 -1.30 27.71
CA ASP A 1083 -28.48 -2.22 28.54
C ASP A 1083 -27.89 -3.64 28.57
N LYS A 1084 -26.92 -3.84 29.45
CA LYS A 1084 -26.31 -5.15 29.77
C LYS A 1084 -27.27 -6.16 30.41
N SER A 1085 -28.50 -5.77 30.75
CA SER A 1085 -29.53 -6.65 31.32
C SER A 1085 -30.58 -7.11 30.31
N LEU A 1086 -30.50 -6.62 29.06
CA LEU A 1086 -31.49 -6.88 28.02
C LEU A 1086 -31.55 -8.36 27.62
N ASN A 1087 -32.59 -9.06 28.08
CA ASN A 1087 -32.95 -10.38 27.57
C ASN A 1087 -34.12 -10.27 26.58
N ILE A 1088 -33.86 -10.70 25.35
CA ILE A 1088 -34.82 -10.80 24.23
C ILE A 1088 -34.83 -12.21 23.61
N LYS A 1089 -34.33 -13.24 24.31
CA LYS A 1089 -34.48 -14.63 23.85
C LYS A 1089 -35.97 -14.97 23.79
N THR A 1090 -36.42 -15.59 22.69
CA THR A 1090 -37.83 -16.01 22.50
C THR A 1090 -38.01 -17.51 22.35
N ASP A 1091 -36.92 -18.28 22.38
CA ASP A 1091 -36.99 -19.75 22.41
C ASP A 1091 -37.06 -20.23 23.89
N PRO A 1092 -38.09 -21.01 24.28
CA PRO A 1092 -38.25 -21.48 25.65
C PRO A 1092 -37.16 -22.46 26.09
N VAL A 1093 -36.54 -23.23 25.19
CA VAL A 1093 -35.46 -24.18 25.50
C VAL A 1093 -34.18 -23.41 25.85
N ASP A 1094 -33.87 -22.36 25.11
CA ASP A 1094 -32.76 -21.46 25.41
C ASP A 1094 -32.95 -20.72 26.75
N ILE A 1095 -34.18 -20.30 27.07
CA ILE A 1095 -34.51 -19.67 28.35
C ILE A 1095 -34.41 -20.68 29.50
N TYR A 1096 -34.90 -21.91 29.30
CA TYR A 1096 -34.77 -23.01 30.24
C TYR A 1096 -33.30 -23.33 30.53
N LYS A 1097 -32.48 -23.55 29.51
CA LYS A 1097 -31.03 -23.78 29.65
C LYS A 1097 -30.34 -22.60 30.34
N SER A 1098 -30.69 -21.36 29.96
CA SER A 1098 -30.16 -20.15 30.63
C SER A 1098 -30.59 -20.04 32.11
N TRP A 1099 -31.74 -20.59 32.49
CA TRP A 1099 -32.21 -20.65 33.88
C TRP A 1099 -31.52 -21.78 34.68
N VAL A 1100 -31.40 -22.99 34.12
CA VAL A 1100 -30.67 -24.11 34.73
C VAL A 1100 -29.22 -23.71 35.02
N ASN A 1101 -28.50 -23.17 34.04
CA ASN A 1101 -27.12 -22.71 34.23
C ASN A 1101 -27.00 -21.59 35.29
N GLN A 1102 -28.03 -20.73 35.43
CA GLN A 1102 -28.07 -19.70 36.47
C GLN A 1102 -28.34 -20.28 37.86
N MET A 1103 -29.16 -21.32 37.97
CA MET A 1103 -29.36 -22.03 39.25
C MET A 1103 -28.06 -22.68 39.69
N GLU A 1104 -27.41 -23.45 38.82
CA GLU A 1104 -26.14 -24.16 39.12
C GLU A 1104 -25.01 -23.19 39.48
N SER A 1105 -24.89 -22.07 38.75
CA SER A 1105 -23.93 -21.02 39.06
C SER A 1105 -24.23 -20.25 40.36
N GLN A 1106 -25.41 -20.43 40.97
CA GLN A 1106 -25.79 -19.81 42.25
C GLN A 1106 -25.76 -20.80 43.42
N THR A 1107 -26.00 -22.10 43.18
CA THR A 1107 -25.89 -23.16 44.19
C THR A 1107 -24.46 -23.69 44.32
N GLY A 1108 -23.68 -23.68 43.24
CA GLY A 1108 -22.41 -24.41 43.15
C GLY A 1108 -22.58 -25.93 42.96
N GLU A 1109 -23.82 -26.40 42.74
CA GLU A 1109 -24.20 -27.80 42.61
C GLU A 1109 -24.99 -28.01 41.31
N ALA A 1110 -24.73 -29.12 40.60
CA ALA A 1110 -25.43 -29.48 39.37
C ALA A 1110 -26.94 -29.70 39.61
N SER A 1111 -27.76 -29.26 38.65
CA SER A 1111 -29.21 -29.25 38.78
C SER A 1111 -29.80 -30.63 38.53
N LYS A 1112 -30.88 -30.95 39.25
CA LYS A 1112 -31.68 -32.17 39.03
C LYS A 1112 -32.72 -32.00 37.91
N LEU A 1113 -32.52 -31.01 37.04
CA LEU A 1113 -33.35 -30.69 35.88
C LEU A 1113 -32.63 -31.17 34.60
N PRO A 1114 -33.31 -31.91 33.69
CA PRO A 1114 -32.67 -32.46 32.50
C PRO A 1114 -32.21 -31.37 31.54
N TYR A 1115 -30.95 -31.43 31.10
CA TYR A 1115 -30.32 -30.36 30.32
C TYR A 1115 -30.93 -30.12 28.93
N ASP A 1116 -31.42 -31.18 28.27
CA ASP A 1116 -32.02 -31.12 26.94
C ASP A 1116 -33.51 -31.47 27.01
N VAL A 1117 -34.36 -30.53 26.58
CA VAL A 1117 -35.82 -30.58 26.74
C VAL A 1117 -36.52 -30.07 25.48
N THR A 1118 -37.71 -30.59 25.19
CA THR A 1118 -38.54 -30.03 24.12
C THR A 1118 -39.12 -28.66 24.53
N PRO A 1119 -39.51 -27.80 23.57
CA PRO A 1119 -40.17 -26.53 23.88
C PRO A 1119 -41.40 -26.67 24.79
N GLU A 1120 -42.18 -27.74 24.61
CA GLU A 1120 -43.36 -28.05 25.43
C GLU A 1120 -42.98 -28.43 26.86
N GLN A 1121 -41.90 -29.20 27.04
CA GLN A 1121 -41.37 -29.55 28.37
C GLN A 1121 -40.79 -28.32 29.08
N ALA A 1122 -40.00 -27.51 28.38
CA ALA A 1122 -39.47 -26.24 28.90
C ALA A 1122 -40.59 -25.31 29.38
N LEU A 1123 -41.68 -25.20 28.61
CA LEU A 1123 -42.85 -24.37 28.94
C LEU A 1123 -43.69 -24.90 30.11
N ASN A 1124 -43.54 -26.15 30.55
CA ASN A 1124 -44.23 -26.61 31.76
C ASN A 1124 -43.71 -25.87 33.02
N HIS A 1125 -42.45 -25.43 33.02
CA HIS A 1125 -41.87 -24.66 34.12
C HIS A 1125 -42.39 -23.22 34.15
N GLU A 1126 -42.97 -22.81 35.28
CA GLU A 1126 -43.58 -21.49 35.47
C GLU A 1126 -42.55 -20.34 35.39
N GLU A 1127 -41.33 -20.58 35.88
CA GLU A 1127 -40.22 -19.63 35.78
C GLU A 1127 -39.81 -19.37 34.31
N VAL A 1128 -39.81 -20.41 33.47
CA VAL A 1128 -39.51 -20.28 32.03
C VAL A 1128 -40.62 -19.56 31.30
N ARG A 1129 -41.89 -19.86 31.58
CA ARG A 1129 -43.03 -19.09 31.07
C ARG A 1129 -42.93 -17.62 31.45
N THR A 1130 -42.62 -17.32 32.71
CA THR A 1130 -42.49 -15.94 33.23
C THR A 1130 -41.34 -15.19 32.57
N ARG A 1131 -40.17 -15.84 32.42
CA ARG A 1131 -39.01 -15.27 31.71
C ARG A 1131 -39.24 -15.09 30.21
N LEU A 1132 -39.98 -15.99 29.56
CA LEU A 1132 -40.39 -15.86 28.17
C LEU A 1132 -41.37 -14.70 27.97
N ASP A 1133 -42.40 -14.60 28.81
CA ASP A 1133 -43.36 -13.49 28.77
C ASP A 1133 -42.67 -12.12 28.96
N ALA A 1134 -41.71 -12.05 29.89
CA ALA A 1134 -40.86 -10.87 30.06
C ALA A 1134 -40.01 -10.59 28.80
N SER A 1135 -39.35 -11.61 28.25
CA SER A 1135 -38.47 -11.45 27.08
C SER A 1135 -39.24 -11.11 25.79
N ILE A 1136 -40.47 -11.59 25.62
CA ILE A 1136 -41.38 -11.20 24.53
C ILE A 1136 -41.84 -9.74 24.69
N ARG A 1137 -42.18 -9.30 25.92
CA ARG A 1137 -42.51 -7.89 26.20
C ARG A 1137 -41.31 -6.98 25.97
N ASN A 1138 -40.10 -7.41 26.34
CA ASN A 1138 -38.84 -6.70 26.07
C ASN A 1138 -38.57 -6.61 24.56
N MET A 1139 -38.58 -7.74 23.85
CA MET A 1139 -38.38 -7.82 22.40
C MET A 1139 -39.34 -6.89 21.64
N ARG A 1140 -40.62 -6.93 22.00
CA ARG A 1140 -41.64 -6.03 21.45
C ARG A 1140 -41.32 -4.57 21.77
N THR A 1141 -41.01 -4.23 23.02
CA THR A 1141 -40.70 -2.85 23.42
C THR A 1141 -39.48 -2.29 22.68
N VAL A 1142 -38.45 -3.12 22.48
CA VAL A 1142 -37.25 -2.76 21.71
C VAL A 1142 -37.56 -2.61 20.22
N THR A 1143 -38.38 -3.49 19.65
CA THR A 1143 -38.79 -3.41 18.24
C THR A 1143 -39.70 -2.20 17.99
N ASP A 1144 -40.64 -1.92 18.88
CA ASP A 1144 -41.52 -0.74 18.84
C ASP A 1144 -40.69 0.56 18.95
N LYS A 1145 -39.59 0.58 19.73
CA LYS A 1145 -38.61 1.69 19.76
C LYS A 1145 -37.89 1.88 18.44
N PHE A 1146 -37.36 0.80 17.83
CA PHE A 1146 -36.68 0.86 16.53
C PHE A 1146 -37.62 1.32 15.41
N LEU A 1147 -38.82 0.74 15.36
CA LEU A 1147 -39.88 1.12 14.42
C LEU A 1147 -40.26 2.60 14.59
N SER A 1148 -40.46 3.05 15.83
CA SER A 1148 -40.78 4.45 16.14
C SER A 1148 -39.64 5.39 15.72
N ALA A 1149 -38.38 5.05 15.98
CA ALA A 1149 -37.22 5.85 15.59
C ALA A 1149 -37.10 6.01 14.07
N ILE A 1150 -37.37 4.95 13.30
CA ILE A 1150 -37.36 4.96 11.83
C ILE A 1150 -38.55 5.78 11.30
N VAL A 1151 -39.78 5.45 11.71
CA VAL A 1151 -41.01 6.07 11.18
C VAL A 1151 -41.13 7.55 11.54
N SER A 1152 -40.68 7.97 12.73
CA SER A 1152 -40.64 9.39 13.11
C SER A 1152 -39.51 10.19 12.44
N SER A 1153 -38.55 9.52 11.79
CA SER A 1153 -37.36 10.15 11.21
C SER A 1153 -37.32 10.17 9.68
N VAL A 1154 -38.48 10.03 9.00
CA VAL A 1154 -38.56 10.04 7.52
C VAL A 1154 -37.91 11.29 6.89
N ASP A 1155 -37.94 12.45 7.56
CA ASP A 1155 -37.28 13.66 7.07
C ASP A 1155 -35.76 13.73 7.32
N LYS A 1156 -35.20 12.83 8.15
CA LYS A 1156 -33.74 12.63 8.28
C LYS A 1156 -33.17 11.73 7.17
N ILE A 1157 -34.03 10.94 6.51
CA ILE A 1157 -33.62 10.09 5.39
C ILE A 1157 -33.15 10.99 4.22
N PRO A 1158 -31.96 10.74 3.62
CA PRO A 1158 -31.43 11.62 2.58
C PRO A 1158 -32.41 11.83 1.43
N TYR A 1159 -32.56 13.09 0.98
CA TYR A 1159 -33.46 13.45 -0.12
C TYR A 1159 -33.27 12.57 -1.36
N GLY A 1160 -32.01 12.26 -1.71
CA GLY A 1160 -31.70 11.38 -2.84
C GLY A 1160 -32.32 9.98 -2.72
N MET A 1161 -32.35 9.40 -1.51
CA MET A 1161 -32.95 8.08 -1.28
C MET A 1161 -34.49 8.16 -1.34
N ARG A 1162 -35.09 9.18 -0.71
CA ARG A 1162 -36.54 9.44 -0.77
C ARG A 1162 -37.02 9.68 -2.21
N PHE A 1163 -36.23 10.43 -2.99
CA PHE A 1163 -36.47 10.70 -4.40
C PHE A 1163 -36.38 9.44 -5.25
N ILE A 1164 -35.35 8.60 -5.07
CA ILE A 1164 -35.24 7.34 -5.81
C ILE A 1164 -36.33 6.34 -5.42
N ALA A 1165 -36.75 6.26 -4.15
CA ALA A 1165 -37.90 5.44 -3.76
C ALA A 1165 -39.22 5.94 -4.39
N LYS A 1166 -39.40 7.26 -4.54
CA LYS A 1166 -40.51 7.81 -5.34
C LYS A 1166 -40.41 7.38 -6.81
N VAL A 1167 -39.25 7.55 -7.44
CA VAL A 1167 -39.04 7.12 -8.85
C VAL A 1167 -39.29 5.62 -9.01
N LEU A 1168 -38.89 4.80 -8.04
CA LEU A 1168 -39.16 3.36 -8.02
C LEU A 1168 -40.66 3.09 -7.98
N LYS A 1169 -41.41 3.71 -7.04
CA LYS A 1169 -42.87 3.57 -6.96
C LYS A 1169 -43.56 3.97 -8.26
N ASP A 1170 -43.22 5.17 -8.76
CA ASP A 1170 -43.82 5.74 -9.97
C ASP A 1170 -43.57 4.81 -11.18
N SER A 1171 -42.33 4.31 -11.35
CA SER A 1171 -41.94 3.45 -12.48
C SER A 1171 -42.54 2.04 -12.39
N LEU A 1172 -42.70 1.50 -11.19
CA LEU A 1172 -43.33 0.19 -10.99
C LEU A 1172 -44.83 0.24 -11.21
N HIS A 1173 -45.50 1.32 -10.79
CA HIS A 1173 -46.91 1.51 -11.10
C HIS A 1173 -47.15 1.74 -12.60
N GLU A 1174 -46.20 2.38 -13.31
CA GLU A 1174 -46.24 2.51 -14.78
C GLU A 1174 -46.06 1.17 -15.52
N LYS A 1175 -45.14 0.28 -15.06
CA LYS A 1175 -44.95 -1.05 -15.69
C LYS A 1175 -45.98 -2.09 -15.25
N PHE A 1176 -46.48 -2.01 -14.02
CA PHE A 1176 -47.40 -2.98 -13.41
C PHE A 1176 -48.65 -2.29 -12.82
N PRO A 1177 -49.61 -1.83 -13.66
CA PRO A 1177 -50.80 -1.12 -13.18
C PRO A 1177 -51.73 -1.97 -12.31
N ASP A 1178 -51.72 -3.30 -12.51
CA ASP A 1178 -52.55 -4.27 -11.78
C ASP A 1178 -52.02 -4.58 -10.35
N ALA A 1179 -50.84 -4.06 -9.99
CA ALA A 1179 -50.22 -4.29 -8.69
C ALA A 1179 -50.89 -3.43 -7.59
N GLY A 1180 -51.20 -4.05 -6.45
CA GLY A 1180 -51.81 -3.34 -5.32
C GLY A 1180 -50.85 -2.31 -4.71
N GLU A 1181 -51.36 -1.17 -4.22
CA GLU A 1181 -50.50 -0.14 -3.63
C GLU A 1181 -49.71 -0.66 -2.41
N ASP A 1182 -50.32 -1.53 -1.59
CA ASP A 1182 -49.67 -2.21 -0.45
C ASP A 1182 -48.57 -3.21 -0.89
N GLU A 1183 -48.67 -3.76 -2.11
CA GLU A 1183 -47.61 -4.58 -2.70
C GLU A 1183 -46.46 -3.71 -3.20
N LEU A 1184 -46.77 -2.67 -3.98
CA LEU A 1184 -45.79 -1.69 -4.46
C LEU A 1184 -45.01 -1.02 -3.32
N LEU A 1185 -45.67 -0.70 -2.20
CA LEU A 1185 -45.04 -0.10 -1.02
C LEU A 1185 -44.00 -1.04 -0.36
N LYS A 1186 -44.23 -2.35 -0.35
CA LYS A 1186 -43.25 -3.33 0.17
C LYS A 1186 -41.98 -3.36 -0.68
N PHE A 1187 -42.12 -3.31 -2.00
CA PHE A 1187 -40.97 -3.19 -2.92
C PHE A 1187 -40.25 -1.84 -2.82
N CYS A 1188 -40.97 -0.77 -2.51
CA CYS A 1188 -40.38 0.55 -2.25
C CYS A 1188 -39.63 0.65 -0.92
N ALA A 1189 -39.83 -0.27 0.03
CA ALA A 1189 -39.09 -0.33 1.29
C ALA A 1189 -37.71 -1.00 1.15
N PHE A 1190 -37.52 -1.89 0.18
CA PHE A 1190 -36.30 -2.68 -0.01
C PHE A 1190 -34.98 -1.88 -0.20
N PRO A 1191 -34.97 -0.65 -0.76
CA PRO A 1191 -33.73 0.15 -0.88
C PRO A 1191 -33.24 0.85 0.40
N PHE A 1192 -33.96 0.76 1.54
CA PHE A 1192 -33.69 1.55 2.76
C PHE A 1192 -32.90 0.80 3.84
#